data_AF-A0A351YB57-F1
#
_entry.id   AF-A0A351YB57-F1
#
_cell.length_a   1.000
_cell.length_b   1.000
_cell.length_c   1.000
_cell.angle_alpha   90.00
_cell.angle_beta   90.00
_cell.angle_gamma   90.00
#
_symmetry.space_group_name_H-M   'P 1'
#
loop_
_entity.id
_entity.type
_entity.pdbx_description
1 polymer ?
#
loop_
_entity_poly.entity_id
_entity_poly.type
_entity_poly.pdbx_seq_one_letter_code
_entity_poly.pdbx_strand_id
1 'polypeptide(L)'
;MVCGQNFKPGQQAQGMLESKNVTVDYATGTFHYHVPVYTLKSGYYELPITLDYTARGVRVDDRPGLLGYNWTLNTGGVVTRTVRGGIADEFPSKGFIHAERAGALIDEEQFVKDVDRRIWDGESDLFTAVFANRSVPFIIRYDSLHNKISAYSLEDNSVKIEPLGDINSIDGWIITDELGNRYIYGEFEVLQQVREDGPVSFNGIRHQAYRSSWYMTRIEPVHERPIEFRYASKPLDDEFNSYSLVYYQYGNSVADRSFDFGKYEPEFNRYINLAKAEIQASVFLVDIPTSLYDFEASRGTMEQYMERWLRPQWTDMSWFARNEFQIMGMLSNPSRLAECWYEMYMNLERTITYYKSFDNRTLPNGYLIRSYLKGAKGILETCIREVELLDKKITNQGCSYQISTPCLQSIVCGDREIVFSYRNNKLERITLLDALKRQVSSVCFSSDKTLSRVGFLGKDNEEVSHLRFSYYSEPANGHDWWGYAKQMNGELNFFDSGISPECMTNGTLQSIRLSNGGYIHLVYEPNTVQTPTYYPQGGFRIKEMVLSDDTYADTIRYHYPEKGVQIFETLEYEALITCKNSMDKIRRSLGKMKGCPLANTGNNGVYYPFVLEELPHRGWNAYWFAAMPGVVDYRMNGVIQGKASYSSDGHLLQLFCYDYSMEDKRVPFLADKFLLQVEADEYAVDEQALESYYKGLNPVYMPVLGSFEPYRDYYLPNIAPHLPKGKNSGDSYLLYYGGKPVLCGLREYHFSDVMVPVPSVSDLEVFSKNMPYRQQFYYYEAPDETFLPTRTIQIDSRGDTLCTQTTYVTMGLSTVSQKYEAAKERNLRNYPLVESSYFNGRLQEKRIFHYGFPQGNTQEPLMLDSVELYVDSLNTPLQTIRYVHQKQYGGYRTVEARVDNNVESFVYDALGEHKIFQSNSAHFNEVAAIDHRRQVENLIDSLSYDDTLLIRKDTLYLEHLPADGRLLIAVLSHSSFRDMQLGLLGTSYVLECADGTVTTGTIDYHPTNSERLHWLVLDLSAYPSPSRLTILCGAFVNYMAVMPLGTSFEATSYNADGTVYARFDGEGHGEIYDYDRACRVMEVKDITGKRISSHFFNVKQIDKR
;
A
#
# COMPACT_ATOMS: atom_id res chain seq x y z
N MET A 1 16.41 -17.75 12.05
CA MET A 1 15.90 -16.77 11.08
C MET A 1 15.85 -15.41 11.76
N VAL A 2 16.68 -14.46 11.37
CA VAL A 2 16.73 -13.09 11.90
C VAL A 2 16.42 -12.08 10.80
N CYS A 3 15.60 -11.06 11.08
CA CYS A 3 15.20 -10.06 10.07
C CYS A 3 16.24 -8.94 9.82
N GLY A 4 17.53 -9.26 9.92
CA GLY A 4 18.59 -8.26 10.13
C GLY A 4 19.05 -7.43 8.95
N GLN A 5 18.75 -7.86 7.73
CA GLN A 5 19.26 -7.23 6.51
C GLN A 5 18.09 -6.91 5.58
N ASN A 6 16.97 -6.52 6.19
CA ASN A 6 15.75 -6.26 5.49
C ASN A 6 15.63 -4.76 5.20
N PHE A 7 15.64 -4.39 3.92
CA PHE A 7 15.38 -3.02 3.53
C PHE A 7 13.94 -2.87 3.07
N LYS A 8 13.26 -1.86 3.62
CA LYS A 8 11.84 -1.59 3.39
C LYS A 8 11.65 -0.35 2.52
N PRO A 9 10.56 -0.27 1.73
CA PRO A 9 10.27 0.88 0.89
C PRO A 9 9.93 2.14 1.70
N GLY A 10 9.67 3.26 1.05
CA GLY A 10 9.30 4.52 1.68
C GLY A 10 8.00 4.45 2.50
N GLN A 11 7.81 5.44 3.38
CA GLN A 11 6.67 5.53 4.31
C GLN A 11 5.30 5.38 3.62
N GLN A 12 5.13 6.02 2.47
CA GLN A 12 3.88 5.98 1.71
C GLN A 12 3.55 4.57 1.22
N ALA A 13 4.54 3.84 0.70
CA ALA A 13 4.35 2.46 0.23
C ALA A 13 4.11 1.48 1.39
N GLN A 14 4.88 1.60 2.49
CA GLN A 14 4.66 0.79 3.70
C GLN A 14 3.27 1.01 4.29
N GLY A 15 2.80 2.26 4.33
CA GLY A 15 1.47 2.60 4.82
C GLY A 15 0.34 1.92 4.05
N MET A 16 0.48 1.74 2.73
CA MET A 16 -0.52 1.07 1.90
C MET A 16 -0.61 -0.44 2.17
N LEU A 17 0.49 -1.08 2.58
CA LEU A 17 0.49 -2.48 2.99
C LEU A 17 -0.29 -2.72 4.28
N GLU A 18 -0.31 -1.72 5.16
CA GLU A 18 -0.90 -1.81 6.49
C GLU A 18 -2.32 -1.28 6.56
N SER A 19 -2.81 -0.65 5.48
CA SER A 19 -4.20 -0.22 5.39
C SER A 19 -5.12 -1.45 5.44
N LYS A 20 -6.08 -1.40 6.36
CA LYS A 20 -7.13 -2.42 6.51
C LYS A 20 -8.47 -1.72 6.58
N ASN A 21 -9.50 -2.26 5.94
CA ASN A 21 -10.86 -1.69 5.94
C ASN A 21 -11.65 -2.04 7.24
N VAL A 22 -10.99 -2.00 8.40
CA VAL A 22 -11.59 -2.29 9.71
C VAL A 22 -11.18 -1.23 10.71
N THR A 23 -12.09 -0.75 11.54
CA THR A 23 -11.77 0.28 12.55
C THR A 23 -10.85 -0.27 13.66
N VAL A 24 -11.04 -1.53 14.03
CA VAL A 24 -10.18 -2.24 14.98
C VAL A 24 -9.86 -3.61 14.40
N ASP A 25 -8.57 -3.91 14.28
CA ASP A 25 -8.10 -5.27 14.05
C ASP A 25 -8.06 -6.02 15.39
N TYR A 26 -9.15 -6.71 15.72
CA TYR A 26 -9.29 -7.42 17.00
C TYR A 26 -8.16 -8.43 17.26
N ALA A 27 -7.64 -9.09 16.22
CA ALA A 27 -6.59 -10.08 16.39
C ALA A 27 -5.28 -9.46 16.89
N THR A 28 -5.00 -8.19 16.57
CA THR A 28 -3.77 -7.50 16.99
C THR A 28 -4.02 -6.37 18.00
N GLY A 29 -5.27 -5.92 18.16
CA GLY A 29 -5.65 -4.75 18.95
C GLY A 29 -5.32 -3.41 18.29
N THR A 30 -4.96 -3.40 17.01
CA THR A 30 -4.56 -2.18 16.28
C THR A 30 -5.78 -1.37 15.84
N PHE A 31 -5.76 -0.05 16.07
CA PHE A 31 -6.81 0.86 15.59
C PHE A 31 -6.46 1.41 14.21
N HIS A 32 -7.45 1.44 13.31
CA HIS A 32 -7.36 2.12 12.02
C HIS A 32 -8.47 3.15 11.85
N TYR A 33 -8.19 4.21 11.10
CA TYR A 33 -9.17 5.26 10.79
C TYR A 33 -9.05 5.70 9.34
N HIS A 34 -10.17 5.78 8.64
CA HIS A 34 -10.24 6.16 7.23
C HIS A 34 -10.98 7.48 7.06
N VAL A 35 -10.37 8.43 6.35
CA VAL A 35 -11.03 9.65 5.89
C VAL A 35 -11.30 9.50 4.39
N PRO A 36 -12.55 9.28 3.96
CA PRO A 36 -12.89 9.26 2.55
C PRO A 36 -12.71 10.67 1.95
N VAL A 37 -11.98 10.74 0.82
CA VAL A 37 -11.73 11.98 0.08
C VAL A 37 -12.62 12.03 -1.15
N TYR A 38 -12.47 11.06 -2.06
CA TYR A 38 -13.26 10.92 -3.29
C TYR A 38 -13.44 9.45 -3.65
N THR A 39 -14.45 9.14 -4.47
CA THR A 39 -14.56 7.83 -5.14
C THR A 39 -14.69 8.08 -6.64
N LEU A 40 -13.69 7.64 -7.40
CA LEU A 40 -13.77 7.65 -8.86
C LEU A 40 -14.53 6.41 -9.33
N LYS A 41 -15.40 6.58 -10.33
CA LYS A 41 -16.18 5.49 -10.92
C LYS A 41 -15.89 5.38 -12.40
N SER A 42 -15.66 4.16 -12.87
CA SER A 42 -15.62 3.80 -14.29
C SER A 42 -16.55 2.60 -14.48
N GLY A 43 -17.78 2.88 -14.93
CA GLY A 43 -18.89 1.94 -14.90
C GLY A 43 -19.10 1.35 -13.50
N TYR A 44 -19.07 0.02 -13.39
CA TYR A 44 -19.20 -0.70 -12.10
C TYR A 44 -17.93 -0.72 -11.24
N TYR A 45 -16.79 -0.26 -11.77
CA TYR A 45 -15.54 -0.23 -11.02
C TYR A 45 -15.45 1.05 -10.19
N GLU A 46 -15.22 0.90 -8.88
CA GLU A 46 -15.03 2.01 -7.95
C GLU A 46 -13.59 2.05 -7.42
N LEU A 47 -12.97 3.22 -7.53
CA LEU A 47 -11.67 3.53 -6.95
C LEU A 47 -11.84 4.55 -5.81
N PRO A 48 -11.86 4.11 -4.54
CA PRO A 48 -11.85 5.03 -3.42
C PRO A 48 -10.47 5.68 -3.26
N ILE A 49 -10.49 6.98 -2.98
CA ILE A 49 -9.34 7.80 -2.56
C ILE A 49 -9.55 8.14 -1.09
N THR A 50 -8.71 7.63 -0.21
CA THR A 50 -8.86 7.77 1.24
C THR A 50 -7.56 8.20 1.91
N LEU A 51 -7.66 8.75 3.12
CA LEU A 51 -6.53 8.88 4.03
C LEU A 51 -6.67 7.81 5.11
N ASP A 52 -5.65 6.98 5.27
CA ASP A 52 -5.69 5.83 6.16
C ASP A 52 -4.68 6.05 7.30
N TYR A 53 -5.17 5.99 8.54
CA TYR A 53 -4.36 6.03 9.75
C TYR A 53 -4.24 4.64 10.37
N THR A 54 -3.05 4.27 10.86
CA THR A 54 -2.82 3.00 11.58
C THR A 54 -2.07 3.25 12.89
N ALA A 55 -2.67 2.92 14.03
CA ALA A 55 -2.12 3.20 15.36
C ALA A 55 -1.01 2.21 15.78
N ARG A 56 0.24 2.46 15.36
CA ARG A 56 1.42 1.61 15.68
C ARG A 56 2.47 2.26 16.61
N GLY A 57 2.20 3.49 17.06
CA GLY A 57 3.15 4.34 17.77
C GLY A 57 4.11 5.05 16.84
N VAL A 58 4.97 5.91 17.39
CA VAL A 58 6.04 6.59 16.64
C VAL A 58 7.36 6.27 17.30
N ARG A 59 8.19 5.49 16.61
CA ARG A 59 9.57 5.19 17.03
C ARG A 59 10.47 6.36 16.69
N VAL A 60 11.61 6.45 17.37
CA VAL A 60 12.53 7.58 17.19
C VAL A 60 13.14 7.64 15.79
N ASP A 61 13.30 6.49 15.13
CA ASP A 61 13.82 6.42 13.76
C ASP A 61 12.71 6.48 12.69
N ASP A 62 11.42 6.58 13.09
CA ASP A 62 10.32 6.74 12.14
C ASP A 62 10.38 8.10 11.45
N ARG A 63 9.91 8.14 10.19
CA ARG A 63 9.85 9.35 9.36
C ARG A 63 8.39 9.72 9.04
N PRO A 64 7.99 11.00 9.07
CA PRO A 64 6.62 11.35 8.75
C PRO A 64 6.40 11.33 7.22
N GLY A 65 5.38 10.61 6.75
CA GLY A 65 4.99 10.58 5.33
C GLY A 65 4.37 11.88 4.81
N LEU A 66 3.71 11.86 3.65
CA LEU A 66 3.12 13.04 2.99
C LEU A 66 2.15 13.84 3.88
N LEU A 67 1.48 13.15 4.82
CA LEU A 67 0.47 13.70 5.72
C LEU A 67 0.90 13.69 7.20
N GLY A 68 2.05 13.08 7.53
CA GLY A 68 2.53 12.91 8.91
C GLY A 68 2.77 11.44 9.27
N TYR A 69 3.13 11.19 10.53
CA TYR A 69 3.33 9.84 11.06
C TYR A 69 2.07 8.99 10.96
N ASN A 70 2.23 7.75 10.48
CA ASN A 70 1.18 6.72 10.42
C ASN A 70 -0.04 7.07 9.55
N TRP A 71 0.02 8.13 8.75
CA TRP A 71 -0.99 8.51 7.77
C TRP A 71 -0.55 8.17 6.36
N THR A 72 -1.44 7.52 5.61
CA THR A 72 -1.19 7.07 4.24
C THR A 72 -2.24 7.64 3.31
N LEU A 73 -1.83 8.15 2.15
CA LEU A 73 -2.76 8.48 1.07
C LEU A 73 -3.05 7.23 0.24
N ASN A 74 -4.25 6.67 0.30
CA ASN A 74 -4.59 5.50 -0.51
C ASN A 74 -5.26 5.94 -1.83
N THR A 75 -4.64 5.59 -2.95
CA THR A 75 -5.11 5.90 -4.31
C THR A 75 -5.28 4.68 -5.20
N GLY A 76 -5.34 3.47 -4.64
CA GLY A 76 -5.67 2.25 -5.40
C GLY A 76 -4.71 1.09 -5.21
N GLY A 77 -3.40 1.35 -5.10
CA GLY A 77 -2.44 0.28 -4.93
C GLY A 77 -0.97 0.63 -5.17
N VAL A 78 -0.09 -0.28 -4.74
CA VAL A 78 1.36 -0.25 -4.93
C VAL A 78 1.88 -1.68 -4.90
N VAL A 79 2.93 -1.99 -5.67
CA VAL A 79 3.71 -3.22 -5.46
C VAL A 79 4.96 -2.85 -4.67
N THR A 80 5.16 -3.46 -3.52
CA THR A 80 6.32 -3.22 -2.66
C THR A 80 7.28 -4.39 -2.64
N ARG A 81 8.53 -4.14 -2.32
CA ARG A 81 9.57 -5.14 -2.09
C ARG A 81 10.22 -4.93 -0.73
N THR A 82 10.31 -5.99 0.05
CA THR A 82 11.25 -6.08 1.17
C THR A 82 12.45 -6.88 0.69
N VAL A 83 13.59 -6.21 0.55
CA VAL A 83 14.84 -6.91 0.19
C VAL A 83 15.28 -7.75 1.37
N ARG A 84 15.60 -9.01 1.17
CA ARG A 84 16.05 -9.98 2.18
C ARG A 84 17.45 -10.44 1.81
N GLY A 85 18.27 -10.84 2.80
CA GLY A 85 19.69 -11.05 2.56
C GLY A 85 20.48 -9.80 2.12
N GLY A 86 19.82 -8.67 1.83
CA GLY A 86 20.42 -7.39 1.53
C GLY A 86 21.01 -7.24 0.12
N ILE A 87 20.67 -8.16 -0.79
CA ILE A 87 20.97 -8.07 -2.22
C ILE A 87 19.63 -8.20 -2.95
N ALA A 88 19.41 -7.43 -4.01
CA ALA A 88 18.22 -7.57 -4.81
C ALA A 88 18.22 -8.92 -5.57
N ASP A 89 17.14 -9.69 -5.52
CA ASP A 89 16.93 -10.95 -6.28
C ASP A 89 17.44 -10.93 -7.74
N GLU A 90 17.14 -9.88 -8.51
CA GLU A 90 17.54 -9.72 -9.92
C GLU A 90 18.97 -9.17 -10.10
N PHE A 91 19.67 -8.82 -9.01
CA PHE A 91 20.97 -8.17 -9.08
C PHE A 91 21.97 -9.04 -9.87
N PRO A 92 22.58 -8.51 -10.94
CA PRO A 92 23.44 -9.30 -11.82
C PRO A 92 24.53 -10.06 -11.05
N SER A 93 24.68 -11.35 -11.34
CA SER A 93 25.73 -12.25 -10.82
C SER A 93 25.75 -12.55 -9.33
N LYS A 94 24.82 -11.99 -8.52
CA LYS A 94 24.74 -12.27 -7.07
C LYS A 94 23.34 -12.51 -6.55
N GLY A 95 22.34 -11.86 -7.13
CA GLY A 95 20.96 -11.94 -6.65
C GLY A 95 20.42 -13.38 -6.69
N PHE A 96 19.41 -13.64 -5.87
CA PHE A 96 18.86 -14.98 -5.66
C PHE A 96 18.43 -15.66 -6.98
N ILE A 97 17.87 -14.91 -7.94
CA ILE A 97 17.49 -15.43 -9.27
C ILE A 97 18.69 -15.94 -10.06
N HIS A 98 19.85 -15.29 -9.93
CA HIS A 98 21.08 -15.71 -10.60
C HIS A 98 21.70 -16.94 -9.93
N ALA A 99 21.55 -17.09 -8.62
CA ALA A 99 21.93 -18.30 -7.90
C ALA A 99 21.09 -19.51 -8.35
N GLU A 100 19.76 -19.33 -8.48
CA GLU A 100 18.86 -20.34 -9.06
C GLU A 100 19.28 -20.70 -10.49
N ARG A 101 19.51 -19.70 -11.35
CA ARG A 101 19.94 -19.90 -12.73
C ARG A 101 21.27 -20.64 -12.86
N ALA A 102 22.20 -20.38 -11.95
CA ALA A 102 23.51 -21.04 -11.92
C ALA A 102 23.46 -22.47 -11.34
N GLY A 103 22.32 -22.89 -10.78
CA GLY A 103 22.20 -24.17 -10.07
C GLY A 103 22.94 -24.20 -8.73
N ALA A 104 23.22 -23.04 -8.13
CA ALA A 104 23.99 -22.93 -6.89
C ALA A 104 23.28 -23.60 -5.70
N LEU A 105 21.94 -23.64 -5.71
CA LEU A 105 21.11 -24.23 -4.65
C LEU A 105 21.19 -25.77 -4.58
N ILE A 106 21.83 -26.44 -5.56
CA ILE A 106 21.93 -27.91 -5.61
C ILE A 106 22.90 -28.44 -4.53
N ASP A 107 23.99 -27.71 -4.28
CA ASP A 107 24.98 -28.02 -3.25
C ASP A 107 24.76 -27.08 -2.06
N GLU A 108 23.89 -27.50 -1.14
CA GLU A 108 23.50 -26.72 0.03
C GLU A 108 24.71 -26.31 0.90
N GLU A 109 25.69 -27.21 1.09
CA GLU A 109 26.86 -26.91 1.91
C GLU A 109 27.73 -25.81 1.28
N GLN A 110 27.94 -25.88 -0.04
CA GLN A 110 28.67 -24.85 -0.76
C GLN A 110 27.88 -23.54 -0.85
N PHE A 111 26.57 -23.61 -1.09
CA PHE A 111 25.68 -22.45 -1.14
C PHE A 111 25.71 -21.68 0.19
N VAL A 112 25.65 -22.39 1.33
CA VAL A 112 25.77 -21.76 2.65
C VAL A 112 27.09 -21.01 2.81
N LYS A 113 28.21 -21.62 2.43
CA LYS A 113 29.54 -20.95 2.47
C LYS A 113 29.60 -19.73 1.56
N ASP A 114 28.97 -19.81 0.39
CA ASP A 114 28.96 -18.74 -0.60
C ASP A 114 28.05 -17.56 -0.19
N VAL A 115 26.94 -17.84 0.49
CA VAL A 115 26.06 -16.83 1.09
C VAL A 115 26.77 -16.08 2.22
N ASP A 116 27.43 -16.80 3.14
CA ASP A 116 28.21 -16.19 4.22
C ASP A 116 29.38 -15.34 3.67
N ARG A 117 29.89 -15.69 2.48
CA ARG A 117 30.91 -14.92 1.73
C ARG A 117 30.34 -13.82 0.84
N ARG A 118 29.01 -13.65 0.76
CA ARG A 118 28.33 -12.68 -0.13
C ARG A 118 28.63 -12.87 -1.62
N ILE A 119 28.90 -14.10 -2.03
CA ILE A 119 29.01 -14.51 -3.43
C ILE A 119 27.59 -14.57 -4.01
N TRP A 120 26.68 -15.24 -3.30
CA TRP A 120 25.27 -15.30 -3.62
C TRP A 120 24.43 -14.62 -2.54
N ASP A 121 23.28 -14.14 -2.96
CA ASP A 121 22.17 -13.90 -2.07
C ASP A 121 21.53 -15.23 -1.63
N GLY A 122 21.20 -15.31 -0.36
CA GLY A 122 20.72 -16.54 0.28
C GLY A 122 19.22 -16.59 0.48
N GLU A 123 18.53 -15.46 0.39
CA GLU A 123 17.09 -15.36 0.65
C GLU A 123 16.39 -14.67 -0.51
N SER A 124 15.23 -15.19 -0.93
CA SER A 124 14.43 -14.50 -1.93
C SER A 124 13.69 -13.34 -1.28
N ASP A 125 13.65 -12.24 -2.01
CA ASP A 125 12.92 -11.03 -1.65
C ASP A 125 11.41 -11.26 -1.55
N LEU A 126 10.80 -10.55 -0.61
CA LEU A 126 9.36 -10.60 -0.41
C LEU A 126 8.69 -9.42 -1.11
N PHE A 127 7.89 -9.70 -2.12
CA PHE A 127 7.06 -8.71 -2.80
C PHE A 127 5.64 -8.74 -2.24
N THR A 128 4.94 -7.62 -2.33
CA THR A 128 3.52 -7.54 -1.97
C THR A 128 2.79 -6.59 -2.91
N ALA A 129 1.80 -7.11 -3.63
CA ALA A 129 0.94 -6.32 -4.49
C ALA A 129 -0.32 -5.89 -3.73
N VAL A 130 -0.50 -4.57 -3.57
CA VAL A 130 -1.71 -3.97 -3.03
C VAL A 130 -2.55 -3.44 -4.18
N PHE A 131 -3.79 -3.89 -4.30
CA PHE A 131 -4.73 -3.43 -5.33
C PHE A 131 -6.18 -3.72 -4.90
N ALA A 132 -7.13 -2.86 -5.24
CA ALA A 132 -8.55 -3.08 -4.97
C ALA A 132 -8.83 -3.58 -3.53
N ASN A 133 -8.18 -2.96 -2.54
CA ASN A 133 -8.22 -3.33 -1.11
C ASN A 133 -7.78 -4.76 -0.78
N ARG A 134 -6.97 -5.39 -1.63
CA ARG A 134 -6.32 -6.68 -1.39
C ARG A 134 -4.82 -6.49 -1.28
N SER A 135 -4.20 -7.38 -0.52
CA SER A 135 -2.75 -7.49 -0.37
C SER A 135 -2.34 -8.91 -0.70
N VAL A 136 -1.51 -9.07 -1.73
CA VAL A 136 -1.06 -10.38 -2.22
C VAL A 136 0.46 -10.45 -2.10
N PRO A 137 0.99 -11.17 -1.09
CA PRO A 137 2.43 -11.39 -0.98
C PRO A 137 2.89 -12.48 -1.95
N PHE A 138 4.05 -12.27 -2.57
CA PHE A 138 4.61 -13.19 -3.57
C PHE A 138 6.14 -13.12 -3.60
N ILE A 139 6.76 -14.13 -4.19
CA ILE A 139 8.20 -14.21 -4.47
C ILE A 139 8.41 -14.31 -5.99
N ILE A 140 9.66 -14.14 -6.42
CA ILE A 140 10.05 -14.38 -7.81
C ILE A 140 10.97 -15.58 -7.93
N ARG A 141 10.92 -16.26 -9.07
CA ARG A 141 11.81 -17.38 -9.39
C ARG A 141 12.27 -17.34 -10.83
N TYR A 142 13.39 -17.99 -11.09
CA TYR A 142 13.90 -18.19 -12.44
C TYR A 142 13.09 -19.28 -13.19
N ASP A 143 12.46 -18.89 -14.30
CA ASP A 143 11.83 -19.83 -15.24
C ASP A 143 12.84 -20.25 -16.31
N SER A 144 13.37 -21.47 -16.16
CA SER A 144 14.37 -22.03 -17.08
C SER A 144 13.82 -22.37 -18.47
N LEU A 145 12.49 -22.57 -18.62
CA LEU A 145 11.88 -22.91 -19.91
C LEU A 145 11.80 -21.69 -20.83
N HIS A 146 11.45 -20.54 -20.26
CA HIS A 146 11.28 -19.29 -21.01
C HIS A 146 12.43 -18.30 -20.80
N ASN A 147 13.42 -18.64 -19.97
CA ASN A 147 14.58 -17.83 -19.60
C ASN A 147 14.17 -16.41 -19.12
N LYS A 148 13.24 -16.37 -18.15
CA LYS A 148 12.64 -15.13 -17.62
C LYS A 148 12.36 -15.23 -16.11
N ILE A 149 11.96 -14.11 -15.51
CA ILE A 149 11.44 -14.07 -14.14
C ILE A 149 9.96 -14.47 -14.14
N SER A 150 9.55 -15.31 -13.20
CA SER A 150 8.14 -15.65 -12.93
C SER A 150 7.80 -15.37 -11.47
N ALA A 151 6.61 -14.82 -11.22
CA ALA A 151 6.12 -14.52 -9.87
C ALA A 151 5.23 -15.64 -9.33
N TYR A 152 5.35 -15.95 -8.05
CA TYR A 152 4.59 -16.98 -7.35
C TYR A 152 4.05 -16.45 -6.03
N SER A 153 2.72 -16.43 -5.90
CA SER A 153 2.04 -16.04 -4.67
C SER A 153 2.42 -16.95 -3.50
N LEU A 154 2.56 -16.37 -2.30
CA LEU A 154 2.78 -17.14 -1.08
C LEU A 154 1.55 -17.89 -0.61
N GLU A 155 0.38 -17.33 -0.92
CA GLU A 155 -0.93 -17.94 -0.72
C GLU A 155 -1.64 -18.10 -2.05
N ASP A 156 -2.28 -19.25 -2.25
CA ASP A 156 -2.99 -19.51 -3.50
C ASP A 156 -4.16 -18.53 -3.71
N ASN A 157 -4.05 -17.78 -4.80
CA ASN A 157 -5.05 -16.84 -5.24
C ASN A 157 -5.22 -16.98 -6.75
N SER A 158 -6.41 -16.64 -7.24
CA SER A 158 -6.69 -16.64 -8.68
C SER A 158 -6.13 -15.39 -9.36
N VAL A 159 -5.11 -14.72 -8.78
CA VAL A 159 -4.52 -13.48 -9.32
C VAL A 159 -3.33 -13.85 -10.19
N LYS A 160 -3.23 -13.22 -11.37
CA LYS A 160 -2.10 -13.37 -12.27
C LYS A 160 -1.12 -12.21 -12.06
N ILE A 161 0.15 -12.52 -11.83
CA ILE A 161 1.21 -11.55 -11.55
C ILE A 161 2.28 -11.66 -12.65
N GLU A 162 2.49 -10.58 -13.40
CA GLU A 162 3.41 -10.55 -14.54
C GLU A 162 4.48 -9.47 -14.33
N PRO A 163 5.77 -9.83 -14.22
CA PRO A 163 6.85 -8.84 -14.17
C PRO A 163 7.05 -8.23 -15.56
N LEU A 164 7.33 -6.93 -15.58
CA LEU A 164 7.84 -6.20 -16.74
C LEU A 164 9.35 -6.03 -16.60
N GLY A 165 10.11 -6.28 -17.66
CA GLY A 165 11.57 -6.18 -17.66
C GLY A 165 12.24 -7.46 -18.13
N ASP A 166 13.47 -7.69 -17.68
CA ASP A 166 14.28 -8.87 -18.00
C ASP A 166 14.82 -9.54 -16.72
N ILE A 167 15.74 -10.51 -16.86
CA ILE A 167 16.30 -11.24 -15.72
C ILE A 167 17.20 -10.40 -14.79
N ASN A 168 17.61 -9.21 -15.22
CA ASN A 168 18.49 -8.31 -14.48
C ASN A 168 17.77 -7.06 -13.98
N SER A 169 16.51 -6.85 -14.36
CA SER A 169 15.77 -5.61 -14.08
C SER A 169 14.26 -5.84 -14.06
N ILE A 170 13.60 -5.39 -13.00
CA ILE A 170 12.13 -5.38 -12.86
C ILE A 170 11.62 -3.95 -13.06
N ASP A 171 11.18 -3.63 -14.27
CA ASP A 171 10.74 -2.28 -14.68
C ASP A 171 9.31 -1.96 -14.23
N GLY A 172 8.50 -2.98 -13.93
CA GLY A 172 7.11 -2.79 -13.56
C GLY A 172 6.37 -4.11 -13.34
N TRP A 173 5.07 -4.00 -13.08
CA TRP A 173 4.20 -5.14 -12.84
C TRP A 173 2.86 -4.97 -13.54
N ILE A 174 2.30 -6.08 -14.02
CA ILE A 174 0.90 -6.18 -14.41
C ILE A 174 0.26 -7.21 -13.50
N ILE A 175 -0.70 -6.76 -12.71
CA ILE A 175 -1.52 -7.61 -11.84
C ILE A 175 -2.88 -7.73 -12.50
N THR A 176 -3.37 -8.94 -12.72
CA THR A 176 -4.71 -9.18 -13.25
C THR A 176 -5.52 -9.95 -12.22
N ASP A 177 -6.63 -9.39 -11.78
CA ASP A 177 -7.52 -10.08 -10.84
C ASP A 177 -8.33 -11.20 -11.53
N GLU A 178 -9.05 -11.98 -10.73
CA GLU A 178 -9.90 -13.09 -11.15
C GLU A 178 -11.13 -12.68 -11.98
N LEU A 179 -11.44 -11.38 -11.99
CA LEU A 179 -12.47 -10.78 -12.84
C LEU A 179 -11.86 -10.22 -14.13
N GLY A 180 -10.54 -10.28 -14.30
CA GLY A 180 -9.81 -9.81 -15.48
C GLY A 180 -9.43 -8.34 -15.46
N ASN A 181 -9.72 -7.59 -14.38
CA ASN A 181 -9.28 -6.19 -14.30
C ASN A 181 -7.76 -6.16 -14.19
N ARG A 182 -7.13 -5.25 -14.94
CA ARG A 182 -5.67 -5.13 -14.98
C ARG A 182 -5.21 -3.90 -14.23
N TYR A 183 -4.21 -4.07 -13.38
CA TYR A 183 -3.56 -3.03 -12.59
C TYR A 183 -2.10 -2.98 -13.01
N ILE A 184 -1.69 -1.86 -13.60
CA ILE A 184 -0.37 -1.70 -14.22
C ILE A 184 0.44 -0.73 -13.36
N TYR A 185 1.65 -1.15 -13.01
CA TYR A 185 2.60 -0.42 -12.17
C TYR A 185 3.85 -0.16 -12.99
N GLY A 186 4.06 1.10 -13.40
CA GLY A 186 5.13 1.48 -14.34
C GLY A 186 6.08 2.56 -13.83
N GLU A 187 5.71 3.28 -12.77
CA GLU A 187 6.61 4.21 -12.08
C GLU A 187 7.17 3.51 -10.84
N PHE A 188 8.37 3.88 -10.38
CA PHE A 188 9.01 3.16 -9.28
C PHE A 188 9.81 4.05 -8.33
N GLU A 189 9.82 3.65 -7.07
CA GLU A 189 10.71 4.19 -6.05
C GLU A 189 12.05 3.44 -6.06
N VAL A 190 13.12 4.21 -5.88
CA VAL A 190 14.49 3.69 -5.85
C VAL A 190 15.10 3.98 -4.49
N LEU A 191 15.64 2.94 -3.86
CA LEU A 191 16.58 3.11 -2.76
C LEU A 191 17.99 3.24 -3.35
N GLN A 192 18.72 4.25 -2.89
CA GLN A 192 20.05 4.57 -3.36
C GLN A 192 21.01 4.71 -2.18
N GLN A 193 22.30 4.53 -2.45
CA GLN A 193 23.36 4.64 -1.45
C GLN A 193 23.11 3.76 -0.23
N VAL A 194 22.48 2.59 -0.45
CA VAL A 194 22.08 1.69 0.63
C VAL A 194 23.31 1.22 1.37
N ARG A 195 23.24 1.31 2.70
CA ARG A 195 24.30 0.93 3.60
C ARG A 195 23.75 0.25 4.84
N GLU A 196 24.37 -0.87 5.20
CA GLU A 196 24.12 -1.60 6.44
C GLU A 196 25.45 -1.89 7.13
N ASP A 197 25.63 -1.36 8.34
CA ASP A 197 26.80 -1.61 9.17
C ASP A 197 26.46 -2.58 10.31
N GLY A 198 26.68 -3.88 10.06
CA GLY A 198 26.56 -4.93 11.07
C GLY A 198 27.81 -5.11 11.97
N PRO A 199 27.81 -6.11 12.87
CA PRO A 199 28.92 -6.37 13.79
C PRO A 199 30.23 -6.77 13.09
N VAL A 200 30.12 -7.42 11.92
CA VAL A 200 31.23 -7.63 11.00
C VAL A 200 30.84 -7.03 9.64
N SER A 201 31.27 -5.79 9.40
CA SER A 201 30.88 -5.06 8.19
C SER A 201 31.82 -5.24 6.99
N PHE A 202 32.89 -6.05 7.11
CA PHE A 202 33.79 -6.34 5.98
C PHE A 202 33.06 -6.96 4.76
N ASN A 203 31.95 -7.66 5.02
CA ASN A 203 31.00 -8.20 4.05
C ASN A 203 29.66 -7.41 4.03
N GLY A 204 29.66 -6.15 4.49
CA GLY A 204 28.49 -5.30 4.63
C GLY A 204 27.98 -4.74 3.30
N ILE A 205 26.72 -4.35 3.27
CA ILE A 205 26.07 -3.79 2.08
C ILE A 205 26.43 -2.32 1.98
N ARG A 206 26.97 -1.87 0.84
CA ARG A 206 27.31 -0.46 0.57
C ARG A 206 27.10 -0.08 -0.88
N HIS A 207 26.66 1.17 -1.06
CA HIS A 207 26.50 1.82 -2.37
C HIS A 207 25.65 1.01 -3.37
N GLN A 208 24.71 0.21 -2.85
CA GLN A 208 23.73 -0.48 -3.68
C GLN A 208 22.57 0.45 -4.02
N ALA A 209 21.97 0.19 -5.17
CA ALA A 209 20.71 0.79 -5.56
C ALA A 209 19.80 -0.28 -6.14
N TYR A 210 18.52 -0.24 -5.76
CA TYR A 210 17.51 -1.15 -6.27
C TYR A 210 16.13 -0.48 -6.19
N ARG A 211 15.18 -1.03 -6.94
CA ARG A 211 13.79 -0.59 -6.91
C ARG A 211 13.08 -1.24 -5.72
N SER A 212 12.48 -0.42 -4.87
CA SER A 212 11.81 -0.84 -3.63
C SER A 212 10.30 -0.89 -3.77
N SER A 213 9.70 -0.13 -4.68
CA SER A 213 8.27 -0.14 -4.93
C SER A 213 7.93 0.31 -6.34
N TRP A 214 6.82 -0.19 -6.88
CA TRP A 214 6.25 0.20 -8.17
C TRP A 214 4.85 0.77 -7.94
N TYR A 215 4.65 2.00 -8.40
CA TYR A 215 3.45 2.79 -8.25
C TYR A 215 2.54 2.62 -9.47
N MET A 216 1.24 2.61 -9.20
CA MET A 216 0.21 2.36 -10.19
C MET A 216 0.18 3.47 -11.23
N THR A 217 0.27 3.13 -12.51
CA THR A 217 0.18 4.07 -13.63
C THR A 217 -1.15 3.98 -14.36
N ARG A 218 -1.81 2.81 -14.30
CA ARG A 218 -3.05 2.58 -15.02
C ARG A 218 -3.88 1.45 -14.40
N ILE A 219 -5.18 1.63 -14.33
CA ILE A 219 -6.16 0.57 -14.09
C ILE A 219 -6.98 0.41 -15.37
N GLU A 220 -7.16 -0.82 -15.81
CA GLU A 220 -8.03 -1.18 -16.93
C GLU A 220 -9.11 -2.12 -16.38
N PRO A 221 -10.24 -1.56 -15.90
CA PRO A 221 -11.37 -2.38 -15.53
C PRO A 221 -11.92 -3.07 -16.77
N VAL A 222 -12.42 -4.29 -16.61
CA VAL A 222 -12.99 -5.01 -17.73
C VAL A 222 -14.24 -4.28 -18.20
N HIS A 223 -14.32 -4.01 -19.51
CA HIS A 223 -15.44 -3.37 -20.19
C HIS A 223 -15.57 -1.85 -20.03
N GLU A 224 -14.73 -1.20 -19.22
CA GLU A 224 -14.90 0.21 -18.85
C GLU A 224 -13.74 1.09 -19.28
N ARG A 225 -13.88 2.41 -19.08
CA ARG A 225 -12.81 3.36 -19.39
C ARG A 225 -11.61 3.12 -18.44
N PRO A 226 -10.37 3.16 -18.95
CA PRO A 226 -9.19 3.12 -18.11
C PRO A 226 -9.11 4.30 -17.14
N ILE A 227 -8.52 4.06 -15.98
CA ILE A 227 -8.14 5.10 -15.02
C ILE A 227 -6.63 5.28 -15.13
N GLU A 228 -6.16 6.50 -15.35
CA GLU A 228 -4.76 6.82 -15.58
C GLU A 228 -4.17 7.64 -14.43
N PHE A 229 -2.96 7.29 -14.00
CA PHE A 229 -2.21 7.98 -12.96
C PHE A 229 -1.01 8.68 -13.59
N ARG A 230 -0.84 9.96 -13.28
CA ARG A 230 0.23 10.79 -13.83
C ARG A 230 1.15 11.24 -12.72
N TYR A 231 2.45 11.03 -12.89
CA TYR A 231 3.49 11.37 -11.93
C TYR A 231 4.35 12.52 -12.43
N ALA A 232 4.94 13.27 -11.51
CA ALA A 232 5.87 14.35 -11.82
C ALA A 232 7.18 13.79 -12.37
N SER A 233 7.84 14.55 -13.25
CA SER A 233 9.16 14.19 -13.78
C SER A 233 10.27 14.18 -12.73
N LYS A 234 10.10 14.94 -11.64
CA LYS A 234 11.04 14.97 -10.51
C LYS A 234 10.44 14.19 -9.33
N PRO A 235 11.15 13.18 -8.80
CA PRO A 235 10.71 12.45 -7.61
C PRO A 235 10.87 13.30 -6.34
N LEU A 236 10.26 12.81 -5.25
CA LEU A 236 10.48 13.31 -3.90
C LEU A 236 11.65 12.54 -3.29
N ASP A 237 12.70 13.25 -2.92
CA ASP A 237 13.87 12.66 -2.27
C ASP A 237 13.74 12.76 -0.75
N ASP A 238 14.04 11.66 -0.04
CA ASP A 238 14.12 11.54 1.41
C ASP A 238 15.36 10.72 1.80
N GLU A 239 15.73 10.76 3.08
CA GLU A 239 16.88 10.02 3.62
C GLU A 239 16.46 9.28 4.89
N PHE A 240 16.69 7.97 4.92
CA PHE A 240 16.51 7.15 6.10
C PHE A 240 17.85 6.87 6.76
N ASN A 241 17.89 7.05 8.08
CA ASN A 241 19.04 6.76 8.93
C ASN A 241 18.52 6.15 10.23
N SER A 242 18.95 4.94 10.56
CA SER A 242 18.66 4.28 11.84
C SER A 242 19.97 3.81 12.45
N TYR A 243 20.25 4.25 13.66
CA TYR A 243 21.47 3.91 14.38
C TYR A 243 21.13 3.35 15.76
N SER A 244 21.82 2.27 16.12
CA SER A 244 21.77 1.61 17.41
C SER A 244 23.18 1.51 18.01
N LEU A 245 23.26 1.60 19.33
CA LEU A 245 24.45 1.28 20.10
C LEU A 245 24.61 -0.23 20.27
N VAL A 246 25.86 -0.68 20.17
CA VAL A 246 26.27 -2.06 20.41
C VAL A 246 27.41 -2.08 21.43
N TYR A 247 27.21 -2.82 22.50
CA TYR A 247 28.20 -3.05 23.55
C TYR A 247 28.86 -4.41 23.35
N TYR A 248 30.16 -4.39 23.10
CA TYR A 248 31.03 -5.54 23.01
C TYR A 248 31.70 -5.80 24.36
N GLN A 249 31.71 -7.05 24.77
CA GLN A 249 32.51 -7.57 25.86
C GLN A 249 33.39 -8.68 25.30
N TYR A 250 34.69 -8.41 25.21
CA TYR A 250 35.65 -9.28 24.57
C TYR A 250 36.15 -10.35 25.54
N GLY A 251 36.27 -11.60 25.06
CA GLY A 251 36.82 -12.71 25.84
C GLY A 251 38.34 -12.64 25.96
N ASN A 252 39.02 -12.00 25.00
CA ASN A 252 40.43 -11.59 25.08
C ASN A 252 40.49 -10.06 25.02
N SER A 253 41.35 -9.41 25.81
CA SER A 253 41.48 -7.96 25.75
C SER A 253 41.99 -7.50 24.37
N VAL A 254 41.40 -6.45 23.83
CA VAL A 254 41.88 -5.80 22.60
C VAL A 254 42.81 -4.64 22.95
N ALA A 255 43.92 -4.51 22.23
CA ALA A 255 44.82 -3.38 22.32
C ALA A 255 44.31 -2.24 21.43
N ASP A 256 43.37 -1.44 21.95
CA ASP A 256 42.81 -0.30 21.22
C ASP A 256 43.82 0.84 21.20
N ARG A 257 44.49 0.99 20.06
CA ARG A 257 45.15 2.25 19.69
C ARG A 257 44.04 3.16 19.20
N SER A 258 43.30 3.73 20.13
CA SER A 258 42.08 4.49 19.83
C SER A 258 42.36 5.72 18.95
N PHE A 259 43.62 6.17 18.93
CA PHE A 259 44.04 7.46 18.40
C PHE A 259 43.02 8.55 18.79
N ASP A 260 42.46 8.50 20.00
CA ASP A 260 41.34 9.35 20.37
C ASP A 260 41.82 10.77 20.65
N PHE A 261 41.94 11.54 19.57
CA PHE A 261 42.40 12.90 19.65
C PHE A 261 41.41 13.81 20.37
N GLY A 262 40.13 13.43 20.50
CA GLY A 262 39.12 14.24 21.19
C GLY A 262 39.49 14.53 22.65
N LYS A 263 40.10 13.55 23.35
CA LYS A 263 40.66 13.74 24.70
C LYS A 263 41.75 14.82 24.75
N TYR A 264 42.49 14.98 23.67
CA TYR A 264 43.67 15.83 23.55
C TYR A 264 43.39 17.15 22.83
N GLU A 265 42.28 17.24 22.11
CA GLU A 265 41.88 18.37 21.27
C GLU A 265 41.84 19.70 22.04
N PRO A 266 41.24 19.80 23.25
CA PRO A 266 41.19 21.06 23.98
C PRO A 266 42.59 21.60 24.31
N GLU A 267 43.51 20.72 24.71
CA GLU A 267 44.87 21.11 25.05
C GLU A 267 45.71 21.41 23.80
N PHE A 268 45.54 20.66 22.71
CA PHE A 268 46.15 20.96 21.42
C PHE A 268 45.71 22.33 20.90
N ASN A 269 44.40 22.59 20.86
CA ASN A 269 43.82 23.84 20.41
C ASN A 269 44.28 25.01 21.29
N ARG A 270 44.47 24.80 22.59
CA ARG A 270 45.09 25.79 23.48
C ARG A 270 46.48 26.21 22.98
N TYR A 271 47.35 25.25 22.64
CA TYR A 271 48.69 25.55 22.12
C TYR A 271 48.66 26.23 20.74
N ILE A 272 47.78 25.80 19.83
CA ILE A 272 47.61 26.43 18.51
C ILE A 272 47.14 27.89 18.66
N ASN A 273 46.19 28.15 19.56
CA ASN A 273 45.69 29.50 19.82
C ASN A 273 46.74 30.41 20.47
N LEU A 274 47.57 29.87 21.37
CA LEU A 274 48.71 30.61 21.93
C LEU A 274 49.74 30.97 20.86
N ALA A 275 50.05 30.04 19.94
CA ALA A 275 50.92 30.33 18.80
C ALA A 275 50.32 31.43 17.90
N LYS A 276 49.02 31.37 17.61
CA LYS A 276 48.29 32.39 16.84
C LYS A 276 48.39 33.78 17.49
N ALA A 277 48.13 33.85 18.80
CA ALA A 277 48.19 35.10 19.55
C ALA A 277 49.60 35.73 19.51
N GLU A 278 50.66 34.92 19.58
CA GLU A 278 52.04 35.41 19.45
C GLU A 278 52.40 35.88 18.04
N ILE A 279 51.89 35.20 16.99
CA ILE A 279 52.04 35.66 15.60
C ILE A 279 51.36 37.03 15.43
N GLN A 280 50.16 37.19 16.00
CA GLN A 280 49.42 38.45 16.02
C GLN A 280 50.06 39.52 16.92
N ALA A 281 50.79 39.15 17.98
CA ALA A 281 51.53 40.10 18.81
C ALA A 281 52.83 40.58 18.13
N SER A 282 53.38 39.78 17.22
CA SER A 282 54.58 40.09 16.42
C SER A 282 54.33 41.10 15.29
N VAL A 283 53.10 41.63 15.20
CA VAL A 283 52.52 42.51 14.15
C VAL A 283 53.32 43.78 13.84
N PHE A 284 54.26 44.20 14.68
CA PHE A 284 55.02 45.43 14.42
C PHE A 284 56.36 45.23 13.67
N LEU A 285 56.73 43.99 13.31
CA LEU A 285 58.11 43.66 12.88
C LEU A 285 58.27 42.78 11.62
N VAL A 286 57.18 42.20 11.07
CA VAL A 286 57.19 41.29 9.89
C VAL A 286 56.07 41.66 8.92
N ASP A 287 56.20 41.27 7.64
CA ASP A 287 55.14 41.36 6.62
C ASP A 287 53.94 40.45 6.98
N ILE A 288 53.00 41.01 7.75
CA ILE A 288 51.88 40.33 8.43
C ILE A 288 51.01 39.46 7.51
N PRO A 289 50.59 39.91 6.31
CA PRO A 289 49.55 39.21 5.57
C PRO A 289 49.97 37.80 5.18
N THR A 290 51.23 37.62 4.74
CA THR A 290 51.72 36.35 4.23
C THR A 290 51.97 35.34 5.35
N SER A 291 52.61 35.74 6.45
CA SER A 291 52.92 34.80 7.55
C SER A 291 51.68 34.33 8.31
N LEU A 292 50.71 35.21 8.54
CA LEU A 292 49.45 34.83 9.17
C LEU A 292 48.58 34.00 8.21
N TYR A 293 48.58 34.33 6.91
CA TYR A 293 47.90 33.54 5.88
C TYR A 293 48.47 32.12 5.76
N ASP A 294 49.80 31.97 5.71
CA ASP A 294 50.46 30.67 5.66
C ASP A 294 50.15 29.83 6.91
N PHE A 295 50.13 30.45 8.09
CA PHE A 295 49.74 29.79 9.33
C PHE A 295 48.26 29.37 9.32
N GLU A 296 47.37 30.23 8.87
CA GLU A 296 45.93 29.91 8.78
C GLU A 296 45.65 28.84 7.73
N ALA A 297 46.40 28.79 6.62
CA ALA A 297 46.34 27.71 5.63
C ALA A 297 46.84 26.37 6.21
N SER A 298 47.97 26.39 6.93
CA SER A 298 48.47 25.23 7.69
C SER A 298 47.44 24.76 8.72
N ARG A 299 46.85 25.70 9.48
CA ARG A 299 45.80 25.42 10.47
C ARG A 299 44.55 24.82 9.83
N GLY A 300 44.05 25.39 8.74
CA GLY A 300 42.91 24.84 8.01
C GLY A 300 43.18 23.44 7.44
N THR A 301 44.41 23.18 6.99
CA THR A 301 44.83 21.82 6.60
C THR A 301 44.79 20.86 7.78
N MET A 302 45.36 21.26 8.92
CA MET A 302 45.33 20.45 10.15
C MET A 302 43.91 20.24 10.67
N GLU A 303 43.05 21.26 10.63
CA GLU A 303 41.63 21.18 10.98
C GLU A 303 40.90 20.17 10.08
N GLN A 304 41.17 20.13 8.78
CA GLN A 304 40.58 19.12 7.87
C GLN A 304 40.98 17.68 8.23
N TYR A 305 42.25 17.45 8.58
CA TYR A 305 42.69 16.12 9.02
C TYR A 305 42.18 15.77 10.42
N MET A 306 42.06 16.77 11.30
CA MET A 306 41.48 16.64 12.64
C MET A 306 40.00 16.28 12.56
N GLU A 307 39.20 16.96 11.74
CA GLU A 307 37.78 16.63 11.48
C GLU A 307 37.61 15.21 10.94
N ARG A 308 38.56 14.74 10.13
CA ARG A 308 38.59 13.35 9.68
C ARG A 308 38.93 12.41 10.84
N TRP A 309 39.84 12.78 11.73
CA TRP A 309 40.34 11.91 12.79
C TRP A 309 39.45 11.86 14.06
N LEU A 310 38.65 12.90 14.33
CA LEU A 310 37.78 12.92 15.51
C LEU A 310 36.83 11.72 15.54
N ARG A 311 36.79 11.04 16.69
CA ARG A 311 35.86 9.93 16.94
C ARG A 311 34.43 10.41 16.74
N PRO A 312 33.52 9.55 16.23
CA PRO A 312 32.11 9.86 16.25
C PRO A 312 31.65 10.04 17.70
N GLN A 313 31.00 11.15 18.03
CA GLN A 313 30.08 11.15 19.17
C GLN A 313 28.91 10.20 18.85
N TRP A 314 28.12 9.79 19.84
CA TRP A 314 27.06 8.78 19.66
C TRP A 314 26.02 9.12 18.57
N THR A 315 25.96 10.38 18.15
CA THR A 315 25.06 10.91 17.11
C THR A 315 25.75 11.32 15.80
N ASP A 316 27.07 11.14 15.67
CA ASP A 316 27.85 11.85 14.65
C ASP A 316 28.16 11.02 13.39
N MET A 317 27.89 11.63 12.23
CA MET A 317 28.11 11.11 10.87
C MET A 317 29.55 11.41 10.40
N SER A 318 30.58 11.13 11.22
CA SER A 318 31.97 11.40 10.81
C SER A 318 32.31 10.72 9.47
N TRP A 319 33.30 11.23 8.75
CA TRP A 319 33.70 10.62 7.47
C TRP A 319 34.10 9.15 7.66
N PHE A 320 34.83 8.81 8.72
CA PHE A 320 35.21 7.42 9.01
C PHE A 320 34.00 6.56 9.34
N ALA A 321 33.07 7.06 10.17
CA ALA A 321 31.80 6.37 10.41
C ALA A 321 30.92 6.26 9.16
N ARG A 322 31.17 7.06 8.11
CA ARG A 322 30.50 6.96 6.80
C ARG A 322 31.18 6.03 5.80
N ASN A 323 32.50 5.88 5.89
CA ASN A 323 33.32 5.33 4.80
C ASN A 323 34.20 4.14 5.21
N GLU A 324 34.42 3.87 6.50
CA GLU A 324 35.17 2.70 6.98
C GLU A 324 34.25 1.59 7.52
N PHE A 325 34.73 0.36 7.44
CA PHE A 325 34.07 -0.79 8.05
C PHE A 325 34.51 -0.93 9.51
N GLN A 326 33.62 -1.46 10.34
CA GLN A 326 33.95 -2.00 11.64
C GLN A 326 33.92 -3.52 11.64
N ILE A 327 34.86 -4.13 12.36
CA ILE A 327 34.94 -5.57 12.63
C ILE A 327 34.96 -5.72 14.15
N MET A 328 33.89 -6.25 14.73
CA MET A 328 33.74 -6.40 16.19
C MET A 328 33.95 -5.09 16.97
N GLY A 329 33.46 -3.97 16.45
CA GLY A 329 33.66 -2.65 17.04
C GLY A 329 35.07 -2.06 16.88
N MET A 330 35.96 -2.73 16.12
CA MET A 330 37.28 -2.22 15.72
C MET A 330 37.25 -1.68 14.29
N LEU A 331 38.10 -0.71 13.96
CA LEU A 331 38.23 -0.22 12.59
C LEU A 331 38.82 -1.28 11.66
N SER A 332 38.29 -1.39 10.45
CA SER A 332 38.82 -2.28 9.42
C SER A 332 40.17 -1.83 8.88
N ASN A 333 40.41 -0.52 8.76
CA ASN A 333 41.66 0.02 8.24
C ASN A 333 42.27 1.07 9.19
N PRO A 334 43.09 0.65 10.17
CA PRO A 334 43.76 1.58 11.09
C PRO A 334 44.80 2.48 10.39
N SER A 335 45.28 2.11 9.19
CA SER A 335 46.30 2.86 8.44
C SER A 335 45.83 4.26 8.04
N ARG A 336 44.53 4.45 7.79
CA ARG A 336 43.98 5.77 7.45
C ARG A 336 44.03 6.75 8.62
N LEU A 337 43.82 6.27 9.84
CA LEU A 337 44.01 7.09 11.05
C LEU A 337 45.49 7.40 11.28
N ALA A 338 46.35 6.40 11.06
CA ALA A 338 47.80 6.58 11.10
C ALA A 338 48.28 7.65 10.10
N GLU A 339 47.74 7.65 8.88
CA GLU A 339 48.01 8.67 7.86
C GLU A 339 47.53 10.06 8.28
N CYS A 340 46.31 10.18 8.82
CA CYS A 340 45.80 11.46 9.32
C CYS A 340 46.69 12.04 10.43
N TRP A 341 47.10 11.19 11.39
CA TRP A 341 48.06 11.57 12.43
C TRP A 341 49.39 12.03 11.81
N TYR A 342 49.92 11.28 10.85
CA TYR A 342 51.20 11.59 10.20
C TYR A 342 51.14 12.92 9.46
N GLU A 343 50.07 13.19 8.71
CA GLU A 343 49.90 14.45 7.99
C GLU A 343 49.79 15.64 8.95
N MET A 344 49.07 15.50 10.07
CA MET A 344 49.03 16.54 11.10
C MET A 344 50.40 16.79 11.72
N TYR A 345 51.12 15.72 12.08
CA TYR A 345 52.46 15.80 12.64
C TYR A 345 53.44 16.47 11.67
N MET A 346 53.40 16.10 10.39
CA MET A 346 54.27 16.67 9.36
C MET A 346 53.87 18.09 8.97
N ASN A 347 52.59 18.46 9.05
CA ASN A 347 52.17 19.85 8.89
C ASN A 347 52.76 20.71 10.01
N LEU A 348 52.66 20.28 11.27
CA LEU A 348 53.28 20.98 12.40
C LEU A 348 54.79 21.09 12.27
N GLU A 349 55.48 20.02 11.86
CA GLU A 349 56.93 20.06 11.63
C GLU A 349 57.32 21.07 10.53
N ARG A 350 56.54 21.12 9.44
CA ARG A 350 56.72 22.13 8.38
C ARG A 350 56.52 23.54 8.93
N THR A 351 55.46 23.78 9.71
CA THR A 351 55.18 25.08 10.33
C THR A 351 56.26 25.48 11.34
N ILE A 352 56.73 24.55 12.19
CA ILE A 352 57.83 24.78 13.14
C ILE A 352 59.12 25.14 12.39
N THR A 353 59.39 24.45 11.28
CA THR A 353 60.58 24.68 10.45
C THR A 353 60.52 26.04 9.75
N TYR A 354 59.35 26.42 9.22
CA TYR A 354 59.09 27.75 8.67
C TYR A 354 59.36 28.84 9.70
N TYR A 355 58.81 28.74 10.92
CA TYR A 355 59.10 29.71 11.97
C TYR A 355 60.53 29.64 12.52
N LYS A 356 61.28 28.57 12.22
CA LYS A 356 62.71 28.43 12.55
C LYS A 356 63.61 29.12 11.53
N SER A 357 63.17 29.33 10.28
CA SER A 357 64.00 29.99 9.26
C SER A 357 64.10 31.50 9.45
N PHE A 358 63.23 32.12 10.25
CA PHE A 358 63.34 33.53 10.62
C PHE A 358 64.42 33.72 11.71
N ASP A 359 65.24 34.75 11.56
CA ASP A 359 66.20 35.14 12.60
C ASP A 359 65.51 35.93 13.72
N ASN A 360 66.20 36.07 14.87
CA ASN A 360 65.67 36.78 16.04
C ASN A 360 65.46 38.30 15.80
N ARG A 361 65.96 38.85 14.69
CA ARG A 361 65.78 40.27 14.31
C ARG A 361 64.50 40.46 13.52
N THR A 362 64.13 39.48 12.70
CA THR A 362 62.95 39.48 11.84
C THR A 362 61.72 39.06 12.64
N LEU A 363 61.81 37.99 13.44
CA LEU A 363 60.69 37.52 14.27
C LEU A 363 61.15 37.27 15.73
N PRO A 364 61.19 38.32 16.59
CA PRO A 364 61.72 38.19 17.95
C PRO A 364 60.99 37.16 18.81
N ASN A 365 59.66 37.03 18.65
CA ASN A 365 58.85 36.05 19.37
C ASN A 365 58.83 34.67 18.69
N GLY A 366 59.62 34.46 17.64
CA GLY A 366 59.68 33.20 16.89
C GLY A 366 60.07 31.99 17.77
N TYR A 367 60.77 32.22 18.89
CA TYR A 367 61.03 31.15 19.87
C TYR A 367 59.77 30.74 20.66
N LEU A 368 58.88 31.68 21.02
CA LEU A 368 57.62 31.40 21.71
C LEU A 368 56.64 30.66 20.80
N ILE A 369 56.48 31.13 19.56
CA ILE A 369 55.66 30.48 18.53
C ILE A 369 56.11 29.03 18.35
N ARG A 370 57.42 28.79 18.17
CA ARG A 370 57.99 27.43 18.07
C ARG A 370 57.77 26.62 19.35
N SER A 371 57.83 27.23 20.53
CA SER A 371 57.61 26.54 21.80
C SER A 371 56.16 26.05 21.92
N TYR A 372 55.18 26.88 21.56
CA TYR A 372 53.77 26.50 21.57
C TYR A 372 53.46 25.44 20.51
N LEU A 373 54.00 25.57 19.30
CA LEU A 373 53.85 24.54 18.26
C LEU A 373 54.51 23.22 18.64
N LYS A 374 55.67 23.25 19.33
CA LYS A 374 56.26 22.04 19.94
C LYS A 374 55.39 21.45 21.04
N GLY A 375 54.70 22.29 21.81
CA GLY A 375 53.68 21.85 22.78
C GLY A 375 52.55 21.08 22.10
N ALA A 376 51.95 21.67 21.06
CA ALA A 376 50.93 21.01 20.24
C ALA A 376 51.43 19.69 19.62
N LYS A 377 52.67 19.67 19.12
CA LYS A 377 53.32 18.46 18.63
C LYS A 377 53.47 17.39 19.72
N GLY A 378 53.90 17.78 20.93
CA GLY A 378 54.01 16.86 22.06
C GLY A 378 52.68 16.22 22.47
N ILE A 379 51.56 16.92 22.27
CA ILE A 379 50.21 16.36 22.45
C ILE A 379 49.95 15.23 21.43
N LEU A 380 50.29 15.40 20.16
CA LEU A 380 50.19 14.33 19.15
C LEU A 380 51.10 13.14 19.47
N GLU A 381 52.32 13.39 19.97
CA GLU A 381 53.26 12.35 20.39
C GLU A 381 52.76 11.59 21.63
N THR A 382 52.00 12.24 22.51
CA THR A 382 51.37 11.60 23.67
C THR A 382 50.19 10.74 23.23
N CYS A 383 49.32 11.30 22.39
CA CYS A 383 48.15 10.61 21.83
C CYS A 383 48.53 9.31 21.12
N ILE A 384 49.61 9.28 20.35
CA ILE A 384 50.03 8.09 19.58
C ILE A 384 50.67 6.99 20.44
N ARG A 385 51.25 7.35 21.59
CA ARG A 385 51.88 6.39 22.51
C ARG A 385 50.87 5.72 23.43
N GLU A 386 49.67 6.28 23.57
CA GLU A 386 48.60 5.70 24.37
C GLU A 386 48.06 4.44 23.67
N VAL A 387 48.16 3.32 24.38
CA VAL A 387 47.54 2.06 24.00
C VAL A 387 46.76 1.59 25.21
N GLU A 388 45.45 1.43 25.05
CA GLU A 388 44.58 0.95 26.11
C GLU A 388 44.23 -0.52 25.86
N LEU A 389 44.31 -1.34 26.91
CA LEU A 389 43.80 -2.71 26.86
C LEU A 389 42.33 -2.67 27.30
N LEU A 390 41.44 -2.97 26.35
CA LEU A 390 40.01 -2.93 26.57
C LEU A 390 39.43 -4.35 26.62
N ASP A 391 38.66 -4.62 27.66
CA ASP A 391 37.80 -5.82 27.73
C ASP A 391 36.38 -5.53 27.21
N LYS A 392 36.06 -4.24 27.00
CA LYS A 392 34.71 -3.76 26.69
C LYS A 392 34.76 -2.56 25.76
N LYS A 393 33.78 -2.43 24.86
CA LYS A 393 33.66 -1.27 23.95
C LYS A 393 32.23 -1.03 23.51
N ILE A 394 31.83 0.23 23.36
CA ILE A 394 30.55 0.63 22.76
C ILE A 394 30.81 1.22 21.39
N THR A 395 30.06 0.79 20.37
CA THR A 395 30.10 1.37 19.03
C THR A 395 28.71 1.57 18.45
N ASN A 396 28.62 2.36 17.37
CA ASN A 396 27.40 2.53 16.60
C ASN A 396 27.33 1.46 15.50
N GLN A 397 26.13 0.92 15.29
CA GLN A 397 25.74 0.15 14.11
C GLN A 397 24.49 0.78 13.53
N GLY A 398 24.27 0.64 12.24
CA GLY A 398 23.08 1.22 11.64
C GLY A 398 22.93 1.02 10.15
N CYS A 399 21.78 1.47 9.70
CA CYS A 399 21.33 1.43 8.33
C CYS A 399 21.14 2.86 7.83
N SER A 400 21.55 3.13 6.60
CA SER A 400 21.26 4.40 5.93
C SER A 400 20.98 4.20 4.45
N TYR A 401 20.01 4.92 3.92
CA TYR A 401 19.73 4.94 2.48
C TYR A 401 18.96 6.20 2.08
N GLN A 402 19.13 6.61 0.82
CA GLN A 402 18.33 7.65 0.19
C GLN A 402 17.14 7.01 -0.53
N ILE A 403 15.98 7.65 -0.44
CA ILE A 403 14.72 7.19 -1.04
C ILE A 403 14.32 8.22 -2.09
N SER A 404 14.05 7.78 -3.30
CA SER A 404 13.51 8.64 -4.35
C SER A 404 12.16 8.10 -4.81
N THR A 405 11.07 8.78 -4.41
CA THR A 405 9.69 8.31 -4.58
C THR A 405 8.96 9.09 -5.69
N PRO A 406 8.27 8.43 -6.65
CA PRO A 406 7.43 9.10 -7.64
C PRO A 406 6.35 9.98 -6.99
N CYS A 407 6.20 11.21 -7.50
CA CYS A 407 5.24 12.18 -6.98
C CYS A 407 3.95 12.17 -7.81
N LEU A 408 2.85 11.65 -7.29
CA LEU A 408 1.56 11.60 -8.00
C LEU A 408 1.02 13.02 -8.25
N GLN A 409 0.78 13.41 -9.50
CA GLN A 409 0.25 14.72 -9.89
C GLN A 409 -1.26 14.70 -10.13
N SER A 410 -1.76 13.71 -10.86
CA SER A 410 -3.19 13.58 -11.10
C SER A 410 -3.65 12.16 -11.40
N ILE A 411 -4.93 11.90 -11.16
CA ILE A 411 -5.65 10.69 -11.58
C ILE A 411 -6.78 11.11 -12.51
N VAL A 412 -6.81 10.54 -13.71
CA VAL A 412 -7.79 10.85 -14.76
C VAL A 412 -8.72 9.65 -14.96
N CYS A 413 -10.02 9.88 -14.91
CA CYS A 413 -11.05 8.87 -15.16
C CYS A 413 -12.16 9.47 -16.00
N GLY A 414 -12.17 9.16 -17.30
CA GLY A 414 -13.12 9.73 -18.26
C GLY A 414 -13.09 11.26 -18.24
N ASP A 415 -14.19 11.86 -17.82
CA ASP A 415 -14.40 13.32 -17.84
C ASP A 415 -14.08 13.98 -16.48
N ARG A 416 -13.48 13.24 -15.55
CA ARG A 416 -13.05 13.75 -14.23
C ARG A 416 -11.54 13.63 -14.06
N GLU A 417 -10.96 14.58 -13.36
CA GLU A 417 -9.55 14.54 -12.96
C GLU A 417 -9.40 14.94 -11.49
N ILE A 418 -8.62 14.19 -10.73
CA ILE A 418 -8.21 14.54 -9.36
C ILE A 418 -6.77 15.03 -9.42
N VAL A 419 -6.49 16.23 -8.93
CA VAL A 419 -5.16 16.86 -8.94
C VAL A 419 -4.62 16.95 -7.52
N PHE A 420 -3.35 16.57 -7.33
CA PHE A 420 -2.64 16.56 -6.05
C PHE A 420 -1.60 17.70 -6.04
N SER A 421 -1.67 18.57 -5.03
CA SER A 421 -0.78 19.73 -4.87
C SER A 421 0.09 19.57 -3.64
N TYR A 422 1.37 19.90 -3.77
CA TYR A 422 2.38 19.71 -2.73
C TYR A 422 3.10 21.00 -2.39
N ARG A 423 3.50 21.14 -1.12
CA ARG A 423 4.34 22.24 -0.62
C ARG A 423 5.38 21.65 0.32
N ASN A 424 6.66 21.98 0.10
CA ASN A 424 7.78 21.45 0.89
C ASN A 424 7.75 19.91 1.01
N ASN A 425 7.50 19.20 -0.10
CA ASN A 425 7.38 17.74 -0.17
C ASN A 425 6.23 17.13 0.69
N LYS A 426 5.26 17.93 1.14
CA LYS A 426 4.05 17.49 1.85
C LYS A 426 2.80 17.73 1.01
N LEU A 427 1.79 16.88 1.14
CA LEU A 427 0.52 17.04 0.43
C LEU A 427 -0.27 18.20 1.05
N GLU A 428 -0.56 19.22 0.24
CA GLU A 428 -1.28 20.42 0.69
C GLU A 428 -2.77 20.37 0.34
N ARG A 429 -3.09 19.87 -0.87
CA ARG A 429 -4.46 19.89 -1.39
C ARG A 429 -4.72 18.78 -2.40
N ILE A 430 -5.91 18.21 -2.38
CA ILE A 430 -6.47 17.37 -3.46
C ILE A 430 -7.67 18.12 -4.05
N THR A 431 -7.74 18.25 -5.38
CA THR A 431 -8.80 18.99 -6.08
C THR A 431 -9.49 18.11 -7.10
N LEU A 432 -10.82 18.05 -7.07
CA LEU A 432 -11.61 17.38 -8.10
C LEU A 432 -12.01 18.38 -9.20
N LEU A 433 -11.67 18.04 -10.43
CA LEU A 433 -11.96 18.82 -11.64
C LEU A 433 -12.96 18.09 -12.54
N ASP A 434 -13.80 18.88 -13.23
CA ASP A 434 -14.70 18.41 -14.28
C ASP A 434 -14.01 18.32 -15.66
N ALA A 435 -14.81 18.00 -16.68
CA ALA A 435 -14.36 17.86 -18.07
C ALA A 435 -13.72 19.13 -18.63
N LEU A 436 -14.16 20.29 -18.16
CA LEU A 436 -13.71 21.62 -18.57
C LEU A 436 -12.58 22.15 -17.68
N LYS A 437 -12.02 21.30 -16.82
CA LYS A 437 -10.97 21.64 -15.84
C LYS A 437 -11.41 22.68 -14.81
N ARG A 438 -12.72 22.80 -14.56
CA ARG A 438 -13.27 23.64 -13.50
C ARG A 438 -13.30 22.87 -12.19
N GLN A 439 -13.07 23.56 -11.08
CA GLN A 439 -13.11 22.96 -9.75
C GLN A 439 -14.53 22.59 -9.35
N VAL A 440 -14.73 21.33 -8.98
CA VAL A 440 -15.97 20.82 -8.39
C VAL A 440 -15.92 20.93 -6.86
N SER A 441 -14.79 20.53 -6.28
CA SER A 441 -14.52 20.60 -4.84
C SER A 441 -13.02 20.44 -4.59
N SER A 442 -12.57 20.72 -3.37
CA SER A 442 -11.21 20.42 -2.95
C SER A 442 -11.14 20.01 -1.48
N VAL A 443 -10.04 19.36 -1.11
CA VAL A 443 -9.73 18.97 0.26
C VAL A 443 -8.34 19.48 0.60
N CYS A 444 -8.21 20.23 1.70
CA CYS A 444 -6.96 20.83 2.16
C CYS A 444 -6.45 20.19 3.44
N PHE A 445 -5.12 20.16 3.60
CA PHE A 445 -4.46 19.53 4.74
C PHE A 445 -3.60 20.52 5.49
N SER A 446 -3.50 20.34 6.80
CA SER A 446 -2.52 21.02 7.64
C SER A 446 -1.67 19.98 8.36
N SER A 447 -0.50 19.67 7.81
CA SER A 447 0.41 18.65 8.31
C SER A 447 1.82 19.20 8.50
N ASP A 448 2.51 18.67 9.52
CA ASP A 448 3.96 18.78 9.71
C ASP A 448 4.50 17.35 9.95
N LYS A 449 4.85 17.03 11.20
CA LYS A 449 5.15 15.67 11.66
C LYS A 449 3.87 14.85 11.85
N THR A 450 2.76 15.51 12.14
CA THR A 450 1.43 14.91 12.30
C THR A 450 0.39 15.66 11.47
N LEU A 451 -0.73 15.01 11.15
CA LEU A 451 -1.86 15.62 10.43
C LEU A 451 -2.76 16.33 11.44
N SER A 452 -2.71 17.66 11.51
CA SER A 452 -3.52 18.40 12.49
C SER A 452 -4.96 18.64 12.03
N ARG A 453 -5.20 18.72 10.70
CA ARG A 453 -6.48 19.11 10.13
C ARG A 453 -6.70 18.64 8.70
N VAL A 454 -7.94 18.28 8.38
CA VAL A 454 -8.48 18.09 7.02
C VAL A 454 -9.68 19.01 6.84
N GLY A 455 -9.70 19.84 5.80
CA GLY A 455 -10.84 20.70 5.45
C GLY A 455 -11.44 20.33 4.10
N PHE A 456 -12.76 20.22 4.03
CA PHE A 456 -13.51 19.93 2.80
C PHE A 456 -14.13 21.20 2.26
N LEU A 457 -13.83 21.54 1.01
CA LEU A 457 -14.16 22.81 0.37
C LEU A 457 -15.08 22.57 -0.82
N GLY A 458 -16.10 23.42 -0.98
CA GLY A 458 -16.97 23.42 -2.14
C GLY A 458 -16.30 23.97 -3.40
N LYS A 459 -17.08 24.10 -4.48
CA LYS A 459 -16.64 24.69 -5.76
C LYS A 459 -16.06 26.10 -5.63
N ASP A 460 -16.57 26.90 -4.69
CA ASP A 460 -16.20 28.30 -4.47
C ASP A 460 -15.06 28.47 -3.45
N ASN A 461 -14.40 27.38 -3.03
CA ASN A 461 -13.42 27.32 -1.93
C ASN A 461 -13.98 27.71 -0.54
N GLU A 462 -15.30 27.75 -0.39
CA GLU A 462 -15.94 27.86 0.91
C GLU A 462 -15.86 26.51 1.64
N GLU A 463 -15.49 26.53 2.92
CA GLU A 463 -15.37 25.31 3.72
C GLU A 463 -16.74 24.78 4.12
N VAL A 464 -17.02 23.52 3.77
CA VAL A 464 -18.27 22.82 4.05
C VAL A 464 -18.18 22.06 5.37
N SER A 465 -17.05 21.42 5.63
CA SER A 465 -16.80 20.64 6.85
C SER A 465 -15.31 20.49 7.10
N HIS A 466 -14.94 20.04 8.30
CA HIS A 466 -13.55 19.74 8.63
C HIS A 466 -13.42 18.69 9.74
N LEU A 467 -12.22 18.12 9.81
CA LEU A 467 -11.75 17.24 10.88
C LEU A 467 -10.50 17.86 11.51
N ARG A 468 -10.40 17.80 12.84
CA ARG A 468 -9.18 18.15 13.59
C ARG A 468 -8.70 16.95 14.37
N PHE A 469 -7.39 16.77 14.40
CA PHE A 469 -6.75 15.63 15.06
C PHE A 469 -5.83 16.12 16.17
N SER A 470 -5.74 15.36 17.25
CA SER A 470 -4.83 15.62 18.36
C SER A 470 -4.12 14.32 18.74
N TYR A 471 -2.89 14.44 19.21
CA TYR A 471 -1.98 13.32 19.42
C TYR A 471 -1.42 13.35 20.84
N TYR A 472 -1.11 12.18 21.39
CA TYR A 472 -0.39 12.09 22.65
C TYR A 472 0.97 12.80 22.52
N SER A 473 1.31 13.60 23.53
CA SER A 473 2.55 14.37 23.59
C SER A 473 3.12 14.29 25.00
N GLU A 474 3.95 13.28 25.24
CA GLU A 474 4.65 13.12 26.51
C GLU A 474 6.17 13.13 26.28
N PRO A 475 6.97 13.62 27.25
CA PRO A 475 8.42 13.56 27.15
C PRO A 475 8.86 12.10 27.13
N ALA A 476 9.43 11.65 26.01
CA ALA A 476 9.99 10.30 25.88
C ALA A 476 11.30 10.19 26.67
N ASN A 477 11.19 10.07 28.00
CA ASN A 477 12.33 9.80 28.87
C ASN A 477 12.54 8.28 28.98
N GLY A 478 13.77 7.82 28.78
CA GLY A 478 14.12 6.39 28.87
C GLY A 478 14.62 5.82 27.54
N HIS A 479 14.76 4.49 27.53
CA HIS A 479 15.28 3.69 26.42
C HIS A 479 14.52 2.38 26.39
N ASP A 480 14.20 1.91 25.19
CA ASP A 480 13.58 0.61 24.99
C ASP A 480 14.11 -0.10 23.76
N TRP A 481 14.07 -1.43 23.81
CA TRP A 481 14.54 -2.29 22.72
C TRP A 481 13.66 -2.22 21.46
N TRP A 482 12.49 -1.56 21.51
CA TRP A 482 11.57 -1.39 20.38
C TRP A 482 11.72 -0.01 19.71
N GLY A 483 12.51 0.90 20.28
CA GLY A 483 12.89 2.18 19.70
C GLY A 483 11.90 3.33 19.90
N TYR A 484 11.00 3.28 20.90
CA TYR A 484 10.05 4.36 21.21
C TYR A 484 10.66 5.51 22.06
N ALA A 485 11.73 5.28 22.84
CA ALA A 485 12.39 6.25 23.71
C ALA A 485 13.93 6.29 23.54
N LYS A 486 14.55 7.48 23.61
CA LYS A 486 16.03 7.65 23.47
C LYS A 486 16.69 8.63 24.46
N GLN A 487 15.98 9.34 25.35
CA GLN A 487 16.59 10.40 26.17
C GLN A 487 17.11 9.85 27.51
N MET A 488 18.44 9.90 27.76
CA MET A 488 19.08 9.31 28.95
C MET A 488 20.31 10.08 29.49
N ASN A 489 20.55 9.93 30.80
CA ASN A 489 21.73 10.42 31.52
C ASN A 489 22.78 9.29 31.72
N GLY A 490 23.62 9.01 30.72
CA GLY A 490 24.81 8.13 30.85
C GLY A 490 24.83 6.82 30.02
N GLU A 491 26.04 6.37 29.66
CA GLU A 491 26.34 5.29 28.67
C GLU A 491 25.79 3.89 28.99
N LEU A 492 25.75 3.46 30.25
CA LEU A 492 25.32 2.10 30.61
C LEU A 492 23.80 1.95 30.64
N ASN A 493 23.07 3.07 30.65
CA ASN A 493 21.61 3.07 30.73
C ASN A 493 20.94 2.72 29.39
N PHE A 494 21.67 2.82 28.27
CA PHE A 494 21.20 2.45 26.92
C PHE A 494 20.95 0.95 26.71
N PHE A 495 21.20 0.12 27.72
CA PHE A 495 20.89 -1.31 27.70
C PHE A 495 19.89 -1.69 28.79
N ASP A 496 19.27 -0.70 29.44
CA ASP A 496 18.18 -0.91 30.39
C ASP A 496 16.90 -1.36 29.65
N SER A 497 16.14 -2.20 30.33
CA SER A 497 14.96 -2.92 29.85
C SER A 497 13.63 -2.27 30.25
N GLY A 498 13.67 -1.14 30.96
CA GLY A 498 12.47 -0.44 31.42
C GLY A 498 11.84 0.43 30.35
N ILE A 499 10.72 -0.02 29.76
CA ILE A 499 9.86 0.81 28.90
C ILE A 499 8.86 1.54 29.79
N SER A 500 8.81 2.88 29.71
CA SER A 500 7.67 3.63 30.24
C SER A 500 6.48 3.42 29.29
N PRO A 501 5.34 2.86 29.75
CA PRO A 501 4.12 2.72 28.95
C PRO A 501 3.75 3.94 28.12
N GLU A 502 3.99 5.13 28.67
CA GLU A 502 3.68 6.42 28.10
C GLU A 502 4.47 6.70 26.81
N CYS A 503 5.71 6.21 26.70
CA CYS A 503 6.56 6.41 25.52
C CYS A 503 6.01 5.73 24.27
N MET A 504 5.31 4.60 24.40
CA MET A 504 4.83 3.83 23.25
C MET A 504 3.69 4.56 22.51
N THR A 505 2.88 5.33 23.24
CA THR A 505 1.75 6.07 22.67
C THR A 505 2.14 7.46 22.16
N ASN A 506 3.35 7.95 22.45
CA ASN A 506 3.79 9.27 22.02
C ASN A 506 3.68 9.44 20.49
N GLY A 507 3.10 10.54 20.03
CA GLY A 507 2.83 10.78 18.61
C GLY A 507 1.68 9.96 18.01
N THR A 508 0.97 9.15 18.80
CA THR A 508 -0.22 8.38 18.39
C THR A 508 -1.48 9.24 18.47
N LEU A 509 -2.44 9.01 17.57
CA LEU A 509 -3.70 9.73 17.49
C LEU A 509 -4.51 9.50 18.77
N GLN A 510 -4.83 10.59 19.46
CA GLN A 510 -5.58 10.62 20.71
C GLN A 510 -7.05 10.98 20.49
N SER A 511 -7.33 11.93 19.60
CA SER A 511 -8.71 12.33 19.36
C SER A 511 -8.96 12.95 18.00
N ILE A 512 -10.21 12.83 17.55
CA ILE A 512 -10.73 13.38 16.30
C ILE A 512 -11.94 14.26 16.63
N ARG A 513 -11.95 15.50 16.14
CA ARG A 513 -13.08 16.43 16.30
C ARG A 513 -13.68 16.78 14.95
N LEU A 514 -14.98 16.60 14.82
CA LEU A 514 -15.78 16.88 13.64
C LEU A 514 -16.35 18.30 13.69
N SER A 515 -16.61 18.88 12.52
CA SER A 515 -17.19 20.23 12.37
C SER A 515 -18.56 20.40 13.04
N ASN A 516 -19.33 19.33 13.25
CA ASN A 516 -20.67 19.35 13.84
C ASN A 516 -20.67 19.20 15.37
N GLY A 517 -19.51 19.26 16.03
CA GLY A 517 -19.38 19.05 17.48
C GLY A 517 -19.03 17.61 17.87
N GLY A 518 -19.15 16.64 16.96
CA GLY A 518 -18.78 15.25 17.21
C GLY A 518 -17.31 15.11 17.62
N TYR A 519 -17.04 14.20 18.56
CA TYR A 519 -15.74 13.98 19.18
C TYR A 519 -15.50 12.49 19.41
N ILE A 520 -14.36 12.00 18.92
CA ILE A 520 -13.87 10.64 19.11
C ILE A 520 -12.60 10.74 19.96
N HIS A 521 -12.57 10.07 21.10
CA HIS A 521 -11.40 9.95 21.96
C HIS A 521 -10.93 8.50 22.04
N LEU A 522 -9.62 8.30 21.92
CA LEU A 522 -8.97 7.00 21.83
C LEU A 522 -8.04 6.81 23.03
N VAL A 523 -8.27 5.74 23.77
CA VAL A 523 -7.45 5.33 24.92
C VAL A 523 -6.79 4.01 24.58
N TYR A 524 -5.48 3.93 24.76
CA TYR A 524 -4.69 2.73 24.51
C TYR A 524 -4.12 2.17 25.81
N GLU A 525 -3.73 0.90 25.80
CA GLU A 525 -2.97 0.27 26.87
C GLU A 525 -1.81 -0.58 26.31
N PRO A 526 -0.72 -0.79 27.08
CA PRO A 526 0.40 -1.64 26.67
C PRO A 526 -0.02 -3.07 26.32
N ASN A 527 0.74 -3.68 25.41
CA ASN A 527 0.59 -5.10 25.13
C ASN A 527 0.94 -5.97 26.34
N THR A 528 0.28 -7.13 26.45
CA THR A 528 0.54 -8.12 27.50
C THR A 528 0.64 -9.52 26.89
N VAL A 529 1.71 -10.27 27.15
CA VAL A 529 1.98 -11.58 26.51
C VAL A 529 2.12 -12.73 27.50
N GLN A 530 1.80 -13.96 27.07
CA GLN A 530 1.59 -15.09 27.98
C GLN A 530 2.86 -15.55 28.74
N THR A 531 4.05 -15.68 28.11
CA THR A 531 5.41 -15.89 28.73
C THR A 531 6.44 -16.34 27.64
N PRO A 532 7.78 -16.37 27.88
CA PRO A 532 8.51 -16.17 29.14
C PRO A 532 8.97 -14.72 29.38
N THR A 533 8.51 -14.24 30.54
CA THR A 533 8.78 -13.09 31.42
C THR A 533 10.13 -12.35 31.42
N TYR A 534 11.06 -12.54 30.49
CA TYR A 534 12.37 -11.87 30.59
C TYR A 534 12.40 -10.46 29.99
N TYR A 535 11.46 -10.09 29.11
CA TYR A 535 11.59 -8.88 28.27
C TYR A 535 10.32 -8.01 28.28
N PRO A 536 10.47 -6.68 28.20
CA PRO A 536 9.35 -5.74 28.16
C PRO A 536 8.57 -5.88 26.85
N GLN A 537 7.24 -5.83 26.95
CA GLN A 537 6.34 -5.96 25.82
C GLN A 537 6.31 -4.64 25.04
N GLY A 538 6.70 -4.68 23.77
CA GLY A 538 6.60 -3.51 22.88
C GLY A 538 5.21 -3.38 22.28
N GLY A 539 4.80 -2.14 22.02
CA GLY A 539 3.52 -1.82 21.38
C GLY A 539 2.35 -1.72 22.35
N PHE A 540 1.20 -1.38 21.80
CA PHE A 540 -0.03 -1.11 22.54
C PHE A 540 -1.24 -1.58 21.74
N ARG A 541 -2.39 -1.63 22.41
CA ARG A 541 -3.68 -1.97 21.82
C ARG A 541 -4.73 -0.96 22.23
N ILE A 542 -5.81 -0.86 21.45
CA ILE A 542 -6.96 -0.03 21.81
C ILE A 542 -7.62 -0.59 23.08
N LYS A 543 -7.95 0.29 24.02
CA LYS A 543 -8.63 -0.05 25.27
C LYS A 543 -10.05 0.49 25.28
N GLU A 544 -10.20 1.77 24.93
CA GLU A 544 -11.50 2.44 24.93
C GLU A 544 -11.61 3.40 23.76
N MET A 545 -12.82 3.50 23.20
CA MET A 545 -13.19 4.49 22.20
C MET A 545 -14.44 5.22 22.68
N VAL A 546 -14.28 6.51 23.01
CA VAL A 546 -15.39 7.36 23.45
C VAL A 546 -15.88 8.16 22.26
N LEU A 547 -17.16 7.99 21.92
CA LEU A 547 -17.86 8.71 20.87
C LEU A 547 -18.82 9.69 21.55
N SER A 548 -18.67 10.98 21.31
CA SER A 548 -19.54 11.98 21.94
C SER A 548 -19.92 13.10 20.98
N ASP A 549 -21.04 13.74 21.26
CA ASP A 549 -21.43 15.02 20.68
C ASP A 549 -21.82 16.00 21.80
N ASP A 550 -22.43 17.14 21.47
CA ASP A 550 -22.84 18.15 22.45
C ASP A 550 -23.91 17.64 23.45
N THR A 551 -24.51 16.47 23.20
CA THR A 551 -25.69 15.94 23.92
C THR A 551 -25.51 14.54 24.50
N TYR A 552 -24.77 13.65 23.85
CA TYR A 552 -24.64 12.24 24.21
C TYR A 552 -23.18 11.79 24.16
N ALA A 553 -22.83 10.84 25.01
CA ALA A 553 -21.55 10.14 24.96
C ALA A 553 -21.80 8.63 25.05
N ASP A 554 -21.21 7.88 24.13
CA ASP A 554 -21.17 6.43 24.10
C ASP A 554 -19.71 5.98 24.21
N THR A 555 -19.45 4.80 24.76
CA THR A 555 -18.08 4.31 25.00
C THR A 555 -18.00 2.85 24.65
N ILE A 556 -17.16 2.50 23.69
CA ILE A 556 -16.84 1.11 23.39
C ILE A 556 -15.61 0.73 24.20
N ARG A 557 -15.65 -0.39 24.93
CA ARG A 557 -14.48 -0.90 25.66
C ARG A 557 -14.01 -2.21 25.07
N TYR A 558 -12.70 -2.36 24.94
CA TYR A 558 -12.05 -3.57 24.47
C TYR A 558 -11.32 -4.22 25.62
N HIS A 559 -11.69 -5.46 25.91
CA HIS A 559 -11.08 -6.26 26.98
C HIS A 559 -10.33 -7.44 26.37
N TYR A 560 -9.19 -7.77 26.98
CA TYR A 560 -8.30 -8.83 26.55
C TYR A 560 -8.14 -9.84 27.69
N PRO A 561 -9.11 -10.76 27.89
CA PRO A 561 -9.09 -11.69 29.02
C PRO A 561 -7.88 -12.62 29.00
N GLU A 562 -7.43 -12.98 27.80
CA GLU A 562 -6.23 -13.78 27.58
C GLU A 562 -5.06 -12.88 27.19
N LYS A 563 -3.87 -13.22 27.69
CA LYS A 563 -2.65 -12.54 27.26
C LYS A 563 -2.35 -12.88 25.81
N GLY A 564 -1.79 -11.93 25.08
CA GLY A 564 -1.38 -12.11 23.69
C GLY A 564 -0.29 -13.18 23.52
N VAL A 565 -0.25 -13.73 22.32
CA VAL A 565 0.71 -14.72 21.86
C VAL A 565 1.66 -14.04 20.89
N GLN A 566 2.95 -14.19 21.15
CA GLN A 566 4.00 -13.66 20.30
C GLN A 566 4.33 -14.68 19.20
N ILE A 567 4.21 -14.29 17.92
CA ILE A 567 4.35 -15.24 16.81
C ILE A 567 5.78 -15.37 16.28
N PHE A 568 6.65 -14.42 16.63
CA PHE A 568 8.08 -14.51 16.35
C PHE A 568 8.82 -15.25 17.48
N GLU A 569 9.90 -15.95 17.15
CA GLU A 569 10.62 -16.88 18.02
C GLU A 569 11.25 -16.18 19.24
N THR A 570 11.99 -15.09 19.02
CA THR A 570 12.61 -14.31 20.10
C THR A 570 13.02 -12.91 19.64
N LEU A 571 13.15 -11.97 20.58
CA LEU A 571 13.75 -10.66 20.33
C LEU A 571 15.20 -10.72 20.80
N GLU A 572 16.14 -10.84 19.87
CA GLU A 572 17.57 -10.92 20.18
C GLU A 572 18.15 -9.54 20.45
N TYR A 573 18.61 -9.31 21.68
CA TYR A 573 19.36 -8.13 22.09
C TYR A 573 20.74 -8.51 22.64
N GLU A 574 21.02 -9.80 22.85
CA GLU A 574 22.30 -10.31 23.33
C GLU A 574 22.73 -11.51 22.48
N ALA A 575 23.99 -11.53 22.03
CA ALA A 575 24.57 -12.61 21.24
C ALA A 575 25.93 -13.05 21.82
N LEU A 576 26.25 -14.33 21.68
CA LEU A 576 27.54 -14.91 22.07
C LEU A 576 28.26 -15.41 20.82
N ILE A 577 29.50 -14.95 20.63
CA ILE A 577 30.35 -15.32 19.51
C ILE A 577 31.41 -16.28 20.03
N THR A 578 31.42 -17.50 19.50
CA THR A 578 32.46 -18.47 19.86
C THR A 578 33.70 -18.21 18.99
N CYS A 579 34.79 -17.77 19.61
CA CYS A 579 36.08 -17.59 18.97
C CYS A 579 36.96 -18.83 19.18
N LYS A 580 38.14 -18.89 18.55
CA LYS A 580 39.02 -20.08 18.62
C LYS A 580 39.33 -20.54 20.05
N ASN A 581 39.60 -19.61 20.97
CA ASN A 581 40.00 -19.87 22.36
C ASN A 581 39.28 -18.98 23.40
N SER A 582 38.25 -18.24 23.00
CA SER A 582 37.53 -17.28 23.84
C SER A 582 36.07 -17.18 23.41
N MET A 583 35.28 -16.41 24.15
CA MET A 583 33.90 -16.09 23.78
C MET A 583 33.70 -14.59 23.93
N ASP A 584 33.27 -13.95 22.86
CA ASP A 584 32.87 -12.55 22.89
C ASP A 584 31.36 -12.46 23.10
N LYS A 585 30.93 -11.41 23.77
CA LYS A 585 29.54 -11.16 24.11
C LYS A 585 29.11 -9.80 23.58
N ILE A 586 27.98 -9.75 22.91
CA ILE A 586 27.43 -8.54 22.32
C ILE A 586 26.08 -8.22 22.95
N ARG A 587 25.82 -6.95 23.23
CA ARG A 587 24.51 -6.41 23.61
C ARG A 587 24.12 -5.28 22.67
N ARG A 588 22.86 -5.25 22.26
CA ARG A 588 22.28 -4.26 21.35
C ARG A 588 21.32 -3.37 22.13
N SER A 589 21.30 -2.09 21.79
CA SER A 589 20.31 -1.13 22.30
C SER A 589 18.95 -1.31 21.62
N LEU A 590 18.90 -1.75 20.36
CA LEU A 590 17.66 -2.16 19.69
C LEU A 590 17.61 -3.67 19.52
N GLY A 591 16.47 -4.27 19.88
CA GLY A 591 16.23 -5.70 19.74
C GLY A 591 15.97 -6.09 18.30
N LYS A 592 16.43 -7.29 17.92
CA LYS A 592 16.33 -7.83 16.56
C LYS A 592 15.38 -9.03 16.56
N MET A 593 14.29 -8.97 15.78
CA MET A 593 13.31 -10.05 15.75
C MET A 593 13.89 -11.29 15.05
N LYS A 594 13.76 -12.45 15.71
CA LYS A 594 14.02 -13.79 15.18
C LYS A 594 12.71 -14.56 14.99
N GLY A 595 12.60 -15.39 13.97
CA GLY A 595 11.46 -16.28 13.72
C GLY A 595 11.05 -16.32 12.26
N CYS A 596 9.81 -16.73 11.99
CA CYS A 596 9.28 -16.80 10.63
C CYS A 596 9.24 -15.41 9.97
N PRO A 597 9.98 -15.17 8.87
CA PRO A 597 10.07 -13.86 8.23
C PRO A 597 8.78 -13.43 7.52
N LEU A 598 7.86 -14.38 7.28
CA LEU A 598 6.57 -14.16 6.63
C LEU A 598 5.44 -13.86 7.62
N ALA A 599 5.68 -14.03 8.91
CA ALA A 599 4.68 -13.76 9.92
C ALA A 599 4.35 -12.26 9.94
N ASN A 600 3.06 -11.92 9.83
CA ASN A 600 2.64 -10.53 9.92
C ASN A 600 2.94 -10.00 11.33
N THR A 601 3.91 -9.09 11.43
CA THR A 601 4.37 -8.58 12.71
C THR A 601 3.55 -7.40 13.23
N GLY A 602 2.45 -6.99 12.57
CA GLY A 602 1.49 -5.96 12.98
C GLY A 602 1.82 -5.17 14.26
N ASN A 603 1.12 -5.48 15.34
CA ASN A 603 1.37 -4.92 16.68
C ASN A 603 2.57 -5.61 17.36
N ASN A 604 3.77 -5.45 16.78
CA ASN A 604 5.02 -6.06 17.24
C ASN A 604 4.97 -7.60 17.37
N GLY A 605 4.17 -8.27 16.54
CA GLY A 605 4.03 -9.72 16.46
C GLY A 605 3.15 -10.32 17.55
N VAL A 606 2.36 -9.51 18.25
CA VAL A 606 1.44 -9.95 19.29
C VAL A 606 0.03 -10.13 18.72
N TYR A 607 -0.50 -11.34 18.89
CA TYR A 607 -1.86 -11.70 18.52
C TYR A 607 -2.67 -12.06 19.76
N TYR A 608 -3.88 -11.52 19.90
CA TYR A 608 -4.79 -11.80 21.00
C TYR A 608 -5.72 -12.94 20.62
N PRO A 609 -5.61 -14.11 21.27
CA PRO A 609 -6.45 -15.26 20.93
C PRO A 609 -7.92 -15.00 21.28
N PHE A 610 -8.21 -14.13 22.26
CA PHE A 610 -9.58 -13.85 22.69
C PHE A 610 -9.77 -12.38 23.07
N VAL A 611 -10.77 -11.74 22.47
CA VAL A 611 -11.08 -10.31 22.67
C VAL A 611 -12.57 -10.12 22.91
N LEU A 612 -12.91 -9.26 23.88
CA LEU A 612 -14.29 -8.84 24.15
C LEU A 612 -14.47 -7.37 23.80
N GLU A 613 -15.53 -7.07 23.06
CA GLU A 613 -16.01 -5.71 22.81
C GLU A 613 -17.27 -5.48 23.66
N GLU A 614 -17.19 -4.55 24.60
CA GLU A 614 -18.30 -4.09 25.43
C GLU A 614 -18.97 -2.89 24.78
N LEU A 615 -20.29 -3.00 24.58
CA LEU A 615 -21.16 -1.89 24.22
C LEU A 615 -22.07 -1.62 25.43
N PRO A 616 -21.77 -0.61 26.29
CA PRO A 616 -22.51 -0.32 27.50
C PRO A 616 -24.01 -0.25 27.22
N HIS A 617 -24.79 -0.98 28.03
CA HIS A 617 -26.25 -1.12 27.90
C HIS A 617 -26.76 -1.87 26.66
N ARG A 618 -25.90 -2.26 25.71
CA ARG A 618 -26.27 -3.04 24.51
C ARG A 618 -25.76 -4.48 24.52
N GLY A 619 -24.77 -4.79 25.35
CA GLY A 619 -24.22 -6.14 25.50
C GLY A 619 -22.77 -6.25 25.06
N TRP A 620 -22.36 -7.46 24.67
CA TRP A 620 -20.97 -7.78 24.38
C TRP A 620 -20.83 -8.57 23.09
N ASN A 621 -19.73 -8.37 22.38
CA ASN A 621 -19.26 -9.27 21.33
C ASN A 621 -17.96 -9.94 21.79
N ALA A 622 -17.82 -11.24 21.57
CA ALA A 622 -16.59 -11.97 21.79
C ALA A 622 -16.02 -12.49 20.47
N TYR A 623 -14.72 -12.39 20.31
CA TYR A 623 -13.99 -12.81 19.13
C TYR A 623 -12.87 -13.77 19.53
N TRP A 624 -12.82 -14.93 18.90
CA TRP A 624 -11.82 -15.97 19.14
C TRP A 624 -10.99 -16.17 17.87
N PHE A 625 -9.66 -16.05 17.99
CA PHE A 625 -8.70 -16.12 16.90
C PHE A 625 -7.68 -17.23 17.11
N ALA A 626 -7.19 -17.79 16.01
CA ALA A 626 -6.02 -18.66 16.04
C ALA A 626 -4.74 -17.83 16.22
N ALA A 627 -3.89 -18.24 17.16
CA ALA A 627 -2.57 -17.68 17.38
C ALA A 627 -1.59 -18.82 17.68
N MET A 628 -0.81 -19.23 16.69
CA MET A 628 0.10 -20.36 16.70
C MET A 628 1.55 -19.87 16.62
N PRO A 629 2.31 -19.86 17.74
CA PRO A 629 3.71 -19.45 17.73
C PRO A 629 4.57 -20.48 17.00
N GLY A 630 5.58 -20.03 16.22
CA GLY A 630 6.52 -20.89 15.49
C GLY A 630 6.24 -21.03 13.99
N VAL A 631 6.85 -22.05 13.35
CA VAL A 631 6.96 -22.17 11.88
C VAL A 631 5.86 -23.08 11.25
N VAL A 632 4.93 -23.63 12.03
CA VAL A 632 4.05 -24.72 11.55
C VAL A 632 3.06 -24.27 10.45
N ASP A 633 2.43 -23.09 10.58
CA ASP A 633 1.80 -22.37 9.45
C ASP A 633 1.46 -20.93 9.84
N TYR A 634 2.28 -19.96 9.41
CA TYR A 634 2.10 -18.54 9.77
C TYR A 634 0.77 -17.95 9.27
N ARG A 635 0.11 -18.60 8.29
CA ARG A 635 -1.14 -18.14 7.65
C ARG A 635 -2.38 -18.29 8.54
N MET A 636 -2.31 -19.12 9.58
CA MET A 636 -3.40 -19.29 10.55
C MET A 636 -3.46 -18.17 11.59
N ASN A 637 -2.39 -17.41 11.78
CA ASN A 637 -2.34 -16.36 12.81
C ASN A 637 -3.31 -15.20 12.50
N GLY A 638 -4.26 -14.97 13.41
CA GLY A 638 -5.31 -13.95 13.27
C GLY A 638 -6.55 -14.43 12.51
N VAL A 639 -6.61 -15.69 12.09
CA VAL A 639 -7.82 -16.27 11.49
C VAL A 639 -8.88 -16.48 12.58
N ILE A 640 -10.08 -15.93 12.38
CA ILE A 640 -11.20 -16.05 13.33
C ILE A 640 -11.68 -17.50 13.41
N GLN A 641 -11.75 -18.07 14.61
CA GLN A 641 -12.27 -19.42 14.88
C GLN A 641 -13.70 -19.38 15.44
N GLY A 642 -14.07 -18.29 16.10
CA GLY A 642 -15.44 -18.09 16.58
C GLY A 642 -15.82 -16.65 16.87
N LYS A 643 -17.11 -16.37 16.83
CA LYS A 643 -17.71 -15.08 17.19
C LYS A 643 -18.97 -15.31 18.01
N ALA A 644 -19.09 -14.66 19.16
CA ALA A 644 -20.28 -14.73 20.01
C ALA A 644 -20.85 -13.35 20.33
N SER A 645 -22.16 -13.29 20.55
CA SER A 645 -22.88 -12.07 20.96
C SER A 645 -23.66 -12.33 22.24
N TYR A 646 -23.65 -11.36 23.17
CA TYR A 646 -24.28 -11.44 24.48
C TYR A 646 -25.20 -10.24 24.71
N SER A 647 -26.25 -10.42 25.51
CA SER A 647 -27.11 -9.33 25.97
C SER A 647 -26.39 -8.42 26.99
N SER A 648 -27.00 -7.27 27.31
CA SER A 648 -26.53 -6.37 28.37
C SER A 648 -26.43 -7.03 29.75
N ASP A 649 -27.22 -8.07 29.99
CA ASP A 649 -27.28 -8.80 31.26
C ASP A 649 -26.37 -10.04 31.27
N GLY A 650 -25.55 -10.23 30.22
CA GLY A 650 -24.58 -11.32 30.13
C GLY A 650 -25.14 -12.65 29.62
N HIS A 651 -26.34 -12.68 29.02
CA HIS A 651 -26.84 -13.90 28.37
C HIS A 651 -26.23 -14.07 26.99
N LEU A 652 -25.65 -15.24 26.71
CA LEU A 652 -25.23 -15.63 25.36
C LEU A 652 -26.47 -15.68 24.45
N LEU A 653 -26.41 -15.01 23.31
CA LEU A 653 -27.51 -14.94 22.34
C LEU A 653 -27.20 -15.79 21.11
N GLN A 654 -26.00 -15.63 20.56
CA GLN A 654 -25.58 -16.26 19.31
C GLN A 654 -24.10 -16.62 19.35
N LEU A 655 -23.73 -17.75 18.74
CA LEU A 655 -22.35 -18.19 18.52
C LEU A 655 -22.18 -18.68 17.08
N PHE A 656 -21.13 -18.22 16.42
CA PHE A 656 -20.62 -18.74 15.16
C PHE A 656 -19.29 -19.43 15.40
N CYS A 657 -19.12 -20.65 14.88
CA CYS A 657 -17.85 -21.36 14.83
C CYS A 657 -17.43 -21.56 13.37
N TYR A 658 -16.17 -21.28 13.07
CA TYR A 658 -15.60 -21.35 11.74
C TYR A 658 -14.60 -22.51 11.68
N ASP A 659 -14.84 -23.47 10.80
CA ASP A 659 -13.98 -24.63 10.61
C ASP A 659 -13.14 -24.43 9.34
N TYR A 660 -11.82 -24.49 9.49
CA TYR A 660 -10.87 -24.36 8.39
C TYR A 660 -10.19 -25.69 8.11
N SER A 661 -10.00 -26.02 6.83
CA SER A 661 -9.24 -27.20 6.41
C SER A 661 -7.81 -26.82 6.07
N MET A 662 -6.86 -27.57 6.65
CA MET A 662 -5.42 -27.46 6.40
C MET A 662 -4.81 -28.73 5.76
N GLU A 663 -5.51 -29.87 5.81
CA GLU A 663 -4.88 -31.21 5.64
C GLU A 663 -5.55 -32.18 4.63
N ASP A 664 -6.59 -31.81 3.87
CA ASP A 664 -7.28 -32.81 3.03
C ASP A 664 -6.44 -33.24 1.80
N LYS A 665 -5.70 -34.34 1.95
CA LYS A 665 -4.90 -35.04 0.94
C LYS A 665 -5.67 -35.47 -0.32
N ARG A 666 -7.00 -35.27 -0.39
CA ARG A 666 -7.84 -35.50 -1.58
C ARG A 666 -7.98 -34.29 -2.49
N VAL A 667 -7.33 -33.20 -2.11
CA VAL A 667 -7.33 -31.92 -2.76
C VAL A 667 -5.83 -31.63 -3.01
N PRO A 668 -5.31 -31.44 -4.24
CA PRO A 668 -3.87 -31.46 -4.53
C PRO A 668 -3.08 -30.24 -4.01
N PHE A 669 -3.48 -29.69 -2.87
CA PHE A 669 -2.91 -28.51 -2.20
C PHE A 669 -1.52 -28.72 -1.58
N LEU A 670 -0.98 -29.95 -1.60
CA LEU A 670 0.34 -30.30 -1.04
C LEU A 670 1.27 -30.87 -2.11
N ALA A 671 1.40 -30.20 -3.25
CA ALA A 671 2.68 -30.23 -3.95
C ALA A 671 3.53 -29.12 -3.32
N ASP A 672 4.27 -29.45 -2.25
CA ASP A 672 5.19 -28.55 -1.53
C ASP A 672 6.11 -27.85 -2.52
N LYS A 673 5.71 -26.66 -2.99
CA LYS A 673 6.64 -25.76 -3.64
C LYS A 673 7.41 -25.09 -2.52
N PHE A 674 8.60 -25.62 -2.30
CA PHE A 674 9.54 -25.06 -1.36
C PHE A 674 10.68 -24.38 -2.10
N LEU A 675 11.30 -23.44 -1.41
CA LEU A 675 12.51 -22.79 -1.85
C LEU A 675 13.52 -22.85 -0.70
N LEU A 676 14.72 -23.37 -0.98
CA LEU A 676 15.81 -23.34 -0.02
C LEU A 676 16.19 -21.87 0.23
N GLN A 677 16.27 -21.50 1.50
CA GLN A 677 16.70 -20.20 1.94
C GLN A 677 17.85 -20.37 2.92
N VAL A 678 18.85 -19.51 2.80
CA VAL A 678 20.00 -19.46 3.69
C VAL A 678 20.12 -18.04 4.22
N GLU A 679 19.96 -17.91 5.52
CA GLU A 679 20.28 -16.66 6.19
C GLU A 679 21.81 -16.51 6.29
N ALA A 680 22.31 -15.33 5.88
CA ALA A 680 23.71 -14.96 6.02
C ALA A 680 24.06 -14.73 7.50
N ASP A 681 25.09 -15.39 7.99
CA ASP A 681 25.59 -15.16 9.35
C ASP A 681 26.26 -13.78 9.44
N GLU A 682 25.68 -12.89 10.27
CA GLU A 682 26.19 -11.52 10.46
C GLU A 682 27.58 -11.46 11.11
N TYR A 683 28.05 -12.56 11.67
CA TYR A 683 29.37 -12.71 12.25
C TYR A 683 30.34 -13.42 11.30
N ALA A 684 29.88 -14.11 10.25
CA ALA A 684 30.78 -14.89 9.41
C ALA A 684 31.85 -14.02 8.74
N VAL A 685 33.09 -14.54 8.77
CA VAL A 685 34.26 -13.89 8.20
C VAL A 685 35.04 -14.88 7.35
N ASP A 686 35.42 -14.50 6.14
CA ASP A 686 36.43 -15.23 5.39
C ASP A 686 37.83 -14.90 5.96
N GLU A 687 38.33 -15.75 6.85
CA GLU A 687 39.62 -15.55 7.54
C GLU A 687 40.77 -15.37 6.54
N GLN A 688 40.78 -16.10 5.42
CA GLN A 688 41.86 -16.02 4.42
C GLN A 688 41.81 -14.72 3.62
N ALA A 689 40.62 -14.30 3.21
CA ALA A 689 40.44 -13.02 2.51
C ALA A 689 40.79 -11.84 3.43
N LEU A 690 40.36 -11.89 4.69
CA LEU A 690 40.65 -10.84 5.66
C LEU A 690 42.14 -10.76 6.00
N GLU A 691 42.79 -11.92 6.21
CA GLU A 691 44.24 -11.98 6.41
C GLU A 691 44.99 -11.39 5.21
N SER A 692 44.58 -11.75 3.99
CA SER A 692 45.17 -11.24 2.75
C SER A 692 44.98 -9.74 2.60
N TYR A 693 43.80 -9.21 2.96
CA TYR A 693 43.52 -7.78 2.99
C TYR A 693 44.51 -7.03 3.90
N TYR A 694 44.67 -7.46 5.15
CA TYR A 694 45.56 -6.77 6.09
C TYR A 694 47.04 -6.88 5.70
N LYS A 695 47.47 -8.03 5.14
CA LYS A 695 48.83 -8.18 4.59
C LYS A 695 49.09 -7.28 3.38
N GLY A 696 48.04 -6.92 2.64
CA GLY A 696 48.11 -6.02 1.48
C GLY A 696 48.12 -4.54 1.83
N LEU A 697 47.83 -4.15 3.08
CA LEU A 697 47.88 -2.76 3.51
C LEU A 697 49.33 -2.28 3.65
N ASN A 698 49.61 -1.07 3.14
CA ASN A 698 50.94 -0.48 3.23
C ASN A 698 51.29 -0.10 4.68
N PRO A 699 52.54 -0.33 5.13
CA PRO A 699 53.01 0.20 6.40
C PRO A 699 53.02 1.74 6.41
N VAL A 700 52.62 2.34 7.52
CA VAL A 700 52.64 3.80 7.70
C VAL A 700 53.80 4.18 8.61
N TYR A 701 54.68 5.05 8.13
CA TYR A 701 55.79 5.53 8.93
C TYR A 701 55.32 6.56 9.97
N MET A 702 55.62 6.30 11.24
CA MET A 702 55.33 7.19 12.36
C MET A 702 56.64 7.56 13.06
N PRO A 703 57.12 8.81 12.99
CA PRO A 703 58.40 9.21 13.57
C PRO A 703 58.61 8.85 15.04
N VAL A 704 57.52 8.69 15.81
CA VAL A 704 57.53 8.41 17.26
C VAL A 704 57.57 6.92 17.58
N LEU A 705 56.93 6.08 16.74
CA LEU A 705 56.75 4.64 16.97
C LEU A 705 57.55 3.75 16.00
N GLY A 706 58.12 4.32 14.94
CA GLY A 706 58.71 3.57 13.84
C GLY A 706 57.70 3.27 12.74
N SER A 707 57.77 2.09 12.13
CA SER A 707 56.80 1.67 11.11
C SER A 707 55.60 1.01 11.79
N PHE A 708 54.38 1.50 11.53
CA PHE A 708 53.14 0.84 11.91
C PHE A 708 52.72 -0.12 10.78
N GLU A 709 52.78 -1.42 11.04
CA GLU A 709 52.39 -2.48 10.12
C GLU A 709 50.97 -2.97 10.45
N PRO A 710 49.93 -2.64 9.65
CA PRO A 710 48.54 -2.94 10.00
C PRO A 710 48.26 -4.43 10.29
N TYR A 711 48.91 -5.33 9.56
CA TYR A 711 48.79 -6.77 9.81
C TYR A 711 49.38 -7.18 11.17
N ARG A 712 50.62 -6.76 11.44
CA ARG A 712 51.38 -7.21 12.60
C ARG A 712 50.96 -6.50 13.89
N ASP A 713 50.77 -5.19 13.82
CA ASP A 713 50.59 -4.32 14.99
C ASP A 713 49.13 -4.11 15.37
N TYR A 714 48.17 -4.54 14.54
CA TYR A 714 46.73 -4.35 14.76
C TYR A 714 45.89 -5.61 14.50
N TYR A 715 46.00 -6.24 13.32
CA TYR A 715 45.17 -7.42 13.00
C TYR A 715 45.47 -8.62 13.92
N LEU A 716 46.75 -9.01 14.06
CA LEU A 716 47.15 -10.13 14.92
C LEU A 716 46.74 -9.97 16.39
N PRO A 717 46.92 -8.80 17.05
CA PRO A 717 46.51 -8.63 18.44
C PRO A 717 45.00 -8.40 18.65
N ASN A 718 44.29 -7.76 17.70
CA ASN A 718 42.93 -7.27 17.96
C ASN A 718 41.83 -7.96 17.16
N ILE A 719 42.11 -8.49 15.97
CA ILE A 719 41.09 -9.06 15.08
C ILE A 719 41.19 -10.58 15.06
N ALA A 720 42.40 -11.12 14.82
CA ALA A 720 42.64 -12.56 14.71
C ALA A 720 42.14 -13.40 15.92
N PRO A 721 42.29 -12.96 17.19
CA PRO A 721 41.80 -13.72 18.35
C PRO A 721 40.27 -13.77 18.46
N HIS A 722 39.59 -12.81 17.82
CA HIS A 722 38.14 -12.59 17.90
C HIS A 722 37.40 -13.14 16.66
N LEU A 723 38.13 -13.73 15.72
CA LEU A 723 37.51 -14.37 14.56
C LEU A 723 36.61 -15.53 15.00
N PRO A 724 35.35 -15.56 14.55
CA PRO A 724 34.43 -16.65 14.81
C PRO A 724 34.95 -18.01 14.40
N LYS A 725 34.59 -19.05 15.15
CA LYS A 725 34.86 -20.44 14.82
C LYS A 725 33.56 -21.13 14.39
N GLY A 726 33.40 -21.31 13.09
CA GLY A 726 32.17 -21.88 12.52
C GLY A 726 31.02 -20.88 12.43
N LYS A 727 29.83 -21.36 12.10
CA LYS A 727 28.60 -20.55 12.03
C LYS A 727 28.07 -20.27 13.44
N ASN A 728 27.81 -19.02 13.76
CA ASN A 728 27.24 -18.57 15.04
C ASN A 728 25.70 -18.40 14.97
N SER A 729 25.09 -18.26 13.79
CA SER A 729 23.63 -18.13 13.65
C SER A 729 23.03 -18.74 12.36
N GLY A 730 21.95 -19.52 12.52
CA GLY A 730 20.92 -19.85 11.51
C GLY A 730 21.22 -21.02 10.56
N ASP A 731 20.53 -22.14 10.72
CA ASP A 731 20.47 -23.20 9.69
C ASP A 731 19.69 -22.72 8.45
N SER A 732 19.92 -23.37 7.31
CA SER A 732 19.04 -23.24 6.14
C SER A 732 17.59 -23.57 6.51
N TYR A 733 16.63 -23.00 5.79
CA TYR A 733 15.22 -23.33 5.97
C TYR A 733 14.50 -23.40 4.63
N LEU A 734 13.36 -24.08 4.62
CA LEU A 734 12.50 -24.20 3.46
C LEU A 734 11.38 -23.16 3.54
N LEU A 735 11.34 -22.27 2.56
CA LEU A 735 10.24 -21.34 2.34
C LEU A 735 9.14 -22.05 1.56
N TYR A 736 8.05 -22.39 2.23
CA TYR A 736 6.86 -22.96 1.60
C TYR A 736 5.98 -21.84 1.04
N TYR A 737 5.55 -22.00 -0.20
CA TYR A 737 4.67 -21.04 -0.88
C TYR A 737 3.59 -21.77 -1.69
N GLY A 738 2.46 -21.09 -1.91
CA GLY A 738 1.22 -21.71 -2.37
C GLY A 738 0.38 -22.25 -1.21
N GLY A 739 -0.86 -22.66 -1.51
CA GLY A 739 -1.86 -23.06 -0.52
C GLY A 739 -2.41 -21.91 0.32
N LYS A 740 -3.60 -22.08 0.91
CA LYS A 740 -4.15 -21.17 1.92
C LYS A 740 -5.19 -21.89 2.80
N PRO A 741 -5.39 -21.48 4.05
CA PRO A 741 -6.53 -21.94 4.84
C PRO A 741 -7.84 -21.62 4.10
N VAL A 742 -8.69 -22.62 3.90
CA VAL A 742 -10.02 -22.44 3.32
C VAL A 742 -11.09 -22.82 4.32
N LEU A 743 -12.15 -22.01 4.37
CA LEU A 743 -13.31 -22.27 5.22
C LEU A 743 -14.03 -23.51 4.69
N CYS A 744 -14.13 -24.57 5.48
CA CYS A 744 -14.82 -25.81 5.11
C CYS A 744 -16.15 -25.98 5.85
N GLY A 745 -16.34 -25.30 6.99
CA GLY A 745 -17.56 -25.36 7.77
C GLY A 745 -17.87 -24.05 8.51
N LEU A 746 -19.15 -23.75 8.65
CA LEU A 746 -19.69 -22.68 9.48
C LEU A 746 -20.85 -23.24 10.30
N ARG A 747 -20.81 -23.07 11.63
CA ARG A 747 -21.85 -23.55 12.54
C ARG A 747 -22.39 -22.38 13.36
N GLU A 748 -23.70 -22.22 13.35
CA GLU A 748 -24.42 -21.17 14.07
C GLU A 748 -25.30 -21.77 15.16
N TYR A 749 -25.26 -21.17 16.34
CA TYR A 749 -25.99 -21.59 17.52
C TYR A 749 -26.76 -20.40 18.11
N HIS A 750 -28.00 -20.62 18.53
CA HIS A 750 -28.84 -19.63 19.20
C HIS A 750 -29.16 -20.10 20.62
N PHE A 751 -29.17 -19.18 21.57
CA PHE A 751 -29.37 -19.49 22.98
C PHE A 751 -30.45 -18.59 23.57
N SER A 752 -31.27 -19.14 24.44
CA SER A 752 -32.42 -18.42 25.04
C SER A 752 -32.19 -18.06 26.50
N ASP A 753 -31.44 -18.87 27.25
CA ASP A 753 -31.26 -18.69 28.69
C ASP A 753 -29.92 -19.25 29.18
N VAL A 754 -28.83 -18.79 28.56
CA VAL A 754 -27.46 -19.17 28.97
C VAL A 754 -26.75 -17.93 29.49
N MET A 755 -26.77 -17.75 30.81
CA MET A 755 -26.03 -16.66 31.46
C MET A 755 -24.55 -17.01 31.55
N VAL A 756 -23.70 -16.13 31.01
CA VAL A 756 -22.24 -16.24 31.04
C VAL A 756 -21.69 -14.94 31.64
N PRO A 757 -21.38 -14.91 32.94
CA PRO A 757 -21.01 -13.66 33.61
C PRO A 757 -19.67 -13.08 33.13
N VAL A 758 -18.73 -13.93 32.69
CA VAL A 758 -17.48 -13.53 32.03
C VAL A 758 -17.22 -14.52 30.90
N PRO A 759 -17.32 -14.11 29.62
CA PRO A 759 -17.04 -14.99 28.49
C PRO A 759 -15.60 -15.53 28.51
N SER A 760 -15.42 -16.81 28.20
CA SER A 760 -14.10 -17.44 27.99
C SER A 760 -14.10 -18.35 26.77
N VAL A 761 -12.91 -18.65 26.23
CA VAL A 761 -12.74 -19.60 25.11
C VAL A 761 -13.31 -20.98 25.47
N SER A 762 -13.05 -21.46 26.70
CA SER A 762 -13.54 -22.77 27.16
C SER A 762 -15.07 -22.86 27.17
N ASP A 763 -15.76 -21.78 27.51
CA ASP A 763 -17.23 -21.75 27.48
C ASP A 763 -17.75 -21.89 26.04
N LEU A 764 -17.15 -21.14 25.11
CA LEU A 764 -17.52 -21.21 23.68
C LEU A 764 -17.27 -22.61 23.09
N GLU A 765 -16.14 -23.24 23.44
CA GLU A 765 -15.85 -24.62 23.04
C GLU A 765 -16.89 -25.61 23.56
N VAL A 766 -17.35 -25.45 24.80
CA VAL A 766 -18.42 -26.28 25.37
C VAL A 766 -19.73 -26.07 24.62
N PHE A 767 -20.14 -24.82 24.39
CA PHE A 767 -21.39 -24.51 23.70
C PHE A 767 -21.40 -24.96 22.23
N SER A 768 -20.22 -25.01 21.60
CA SER A 768 -20.05 -25.49 20.21
C SER A 768 -20.33 -27.00 20.04
N LYS A 769 -20.44 -27.76 21.14
CA LYS A 769 -20.75 -29.21 21.11
C LYS A 769 -22.25 -29.50 21.02
N ASN A 770 -23.11 -28.50 21.18
CA ASN A 770 -24.56 -28.66 21.06
C ASN A 770 -24.98 -28.91 19.60
N MET A 771 -26.28 -29.17 19.39
CA MET A 771 -26.83 -29.19 18.04
C MET A 771 -26.93 -27.75 17.51
N PRO A 772 -26.30 -27.42 16.38
CA PRO A 772 -26.38 -26.08 15.80
C PRO A 772 -27.76 -25.77 15.25
N TYR A 773 -28.12 -24.48 15.31
CA TYR A 773 -29.31 -23.92 14.67
C TYR A 773 -29.20 -23.99 13.14
N ARG A 774 -27.99 -23.75 12.63
CA ARG A 774 -27.68 -23.83 11.19
C ARG A 774 -26.24 -24.27 10.98
N GLN A 775 -26.01 -25.12 10.00
CA GLN A 775 -24.68 -25.52 9.54
C GLN A 775 -24.53 -25.18 8.07
N GLN A 776 -23.33 -24.82 7.65
CA GLN A 776 -22.98 -24.64 6.26
C GLN A 776 -21.62 -25.29 5.98
N PHE A 777 -21.57 -26.14 4.96
CA PHE A 777 -20.38 -26.83 4.52
C PHE A 777 -19.96 -26.31 3.15
N TYR A 778 -18.65 -26.15 2.95
CA TYR A 778 -18.06 -25.67 1.71
C TYR A 778 -17.18 -26.77 1.12
N TYR A 779 -17.42 -27.10 -0.14
CA TYR A 779 -16.68 -28.13 -0.87
C TYR A 779 -15.92 -27.49 -2.04
N TYR A 780 -14.66 -27.88 -2.16
CA TYR A 780 -13.72 -27.43 -3.19
C TYR A 780 -13.33 -28.63 -4.06
N GLU A 781 -14.21 -29.02 -4.97
CA GLU A 781 -14.10 -30.29 -5.71
C GLU A 781 -13.21 -30.19 -6.96
N ALA A 782 -12.83 -28.98 -7.39
CA ALA A 782 -11.92 -28.72 -8.51
C ALA A 782 -10.77 -27.77 -8.10
N PRO A 783 -9.96 -28.15 -7.10
CA PRO A 783 -8.99 -27.28 -6.44
C PRO A 783 -7.82 -26.81 -7.32
N ASP A 784 -7.42 -27.60 -8.31
CA ASP A 784 -6.38 -27.22 -9.27
C ASP A 784 -6.89 -26.16 -10.27
N GLU A 785 -8.22 -25.97 -10.33
CA GLU A 785 -8.91 -25.14 -11.31
C GLU A 785 -9.55 -23.89 -10.66
N THR A 786 -10.05 -23.99 -9.42
CA THR A 786 -10.68 -22.88 -8.68
C THR A 786 -10.48 -22.97 -7.16
N PHE A 787 -10.29 -21.82 -6.52
CA PHE A 787 -10.26 -21.66 -5.05
C PHE A 787 -11.60 -21.18 -4.49
N LEU A 788 -12.64 -21.13 -5.31
CA LEU A 788 -14.02 -20.87 -4.86
C LEU A 788 -14.71 -22.19 -4.51
N PRO A 789 -15.65 -22.19 -3.55
CA PRO A 789 -16.46 -23.37 -3.30
C PRO A 789 -17.27 -23.72 -4.56
N THR A 790 -17.16 -24.96 -5.02
CA THR A 790 -17.94 -25.52 -6.14
C THR A 790 -19.29 -26.05 -5.67
N ARG A 791 -19.39 -26.39 -4.38
CA ARG A 791 -20.64 -26.75 -3.73
C ARG A 791 -20.69 -26.20 -2.32
N THR A 792 -21.84 -25.66 -1.93
CA THR A 792 -22.16 -25.33 -0.54
C THR A 792 -23.41 -26.09 -0.11
N ILE A 793 -23.42 -26.61 1.12
CA ILE A 793 -24.58 -27.29 1.69
C ILE A 793 -24.91 -26.62 3.01
N GLN A 794 -26.05 -25.97 3.08
CA GLN A 794 -26.61 -25.43 4.30
C GLN A 794 -27.65 -26.41 4.87
N ILE A 795 -27.60 -26.67 6.18
CA ILE A 795 -28.52 -27.53 6.91
C ILE A 795 -29.14 -26.71 8.03
N ASP A 796 -30.47 -26.64 8.12
CA ASP A 796 -31.17 -25.98 9.22
C ASP A 796 -31.40 -26.94 10.42
N SER A 797 -31.89 -26.41 11.54
CA SER A 797 -32.16 -27.20 12.76
C SER A 797 -33.21 -28.29 12.60
N ARG A 798 -34.02 -28.26 11.53
CA ARG A 798 -35.04 -29.29 11.21
C ARG A 798 -34.47 -30.40 10.31
N GLY A 799 -33.23 -30.24 9.85
CA GLY A 799 -32.59 -31.14 8.90
C GLY A 799 -32.93 -30.81 7.44
N ASP A 800 -33.59 -29.68 7.16
CA ASP A 800 -33.80 -29.24 5.79
C ASP A 800 -32.47 -28.77 5.20
N THR A 801 -32.24 -29.09 3.93
CA THR A 801 -30.98 -28.86 3.23
C THR A 801 -31.16 -27.91 2.05
N LEU A 802 -30.31 -26.88 1.97
CA LEU A 802 -30.16 -26.03 0.79
C LEU A 802 -28.76 -26.25 0.23
N CYS A 803 -28.69 -26.84 -0.96
CA CYS A 803 -27.43 -27.14 -1.65
C CYS A 803 -27.29 -26.23 -2.87
N THR A 804 -26.21 -25.44 -2.92
CA THR A 804 -25.87 -24.64 -4.10
C THR A 804 -24.63 -25.23 -4.76
N GLN A 805 -24.68 -25.46 -6.07
CA GLN A 805 -23.58 -25.95 -6.88
C GLN A 805 -23.25 -24.92 -7.96
N THR A 806 -21.96 -24.63 -8.14
CA THR A 806 -21.47 -23.69 -9.13
C THR A 806 -20.34 -24.32 -9.94
N THR A 807 -20.51 -24.33 -11.26
CA THR A 807 -19.45 -24.68 -12.21
C THR A 807 -18.85 -23.40 -12.75
N TYR A 808 -17.55 -23.20 -12.60
CA TYR A 808 -16.83 -22.00 -13.09
C TYR A 808 -16.21 -22.23 -14.47
N VAL A 809 -15.90 -21.14 -15.17
CA VAL A 809 -15.20 -21.15 -16.49
C VAL A 809 -13.88 -21.91 -16.45
N THR A 810 -13.20 -21.95 -15.29
CA THR A 810 -11.92 -22.65 -15.15
C THR A 810 -12.07 -24.17 -15.16
N MET A 811 -13.26 -24.70 -14.86
CA MET A 811 -13.44 -26.13 -14.66
C MET A 811 -13.41 -26.92 -15.98
N GLY A 812 -12.66 -28.03 -16.02
CA GLY A 812 -12.49 -28.86 -17.21
C GLY A 812 -13.80 -29.49 -17.71
N LEU A 813 -14.42 -28.88 -18.71
CA LEU A 813 -15.57 -29.46 -19.43
C LEU A 813 -15.06 -30.40 -20.55
N SER A 814 -15.73 -31.55 -20.74
CA SER A 814 -15.37 -32.58 -21.72
C SER A 814 -15.35 -32.12 -23.20
N THR A 815 -15.81 -30.90 -23.46
CA THR A 815 -15.73 -30.20 -24.75
C THR A 815 -15.16 -28.81 -24.50
N VAL A 816 -13.83 -28.65 -24.62
CA VAL A 816 -13.16 -27.37 -24.41
C VAL A 816 -13.49 -26.44 -25.58
N SER A 817 -14.38 -25.49 -25.37
CA SER A 817 -14.59 -24.40 -26.33
C SER A 817 -13.35 -23.51 -26.32
N GLN A 818 -12.78 -23.21 -27.49
CA GLN A 818 -11.63 -22.30 -27.66
C GLN A 818 -11.82 -20.94 -26.95
N LYS A 819 -13.08 -20.55 -26.76
CA LYS A 819 -13.52 -19.36 -26.02
C LYS A 819 -13.18 -19.38 -24.52
N TYR A 820 -13.29 -20.53 -23.86
CA TYR A 820 -13.00 -20.65 -22.43
C TYR A 820 -11.50 -20.68 -22.16
N GLU A 821 -10.69 -21.21 -23.09
CA GLU A 821 -9.23 -21.10 -23.00
C GLU A 821 -8.77 -19.64 -23.15
N ALA A 822 -9.33 -18.89 -24.10
CA ALA A 822 -9.07 -17.45 -24.22
C ALA A 822 -9.48 -16.66 -22.95
N ALA A 823 -10.55 -17.08 -22.27
CA ALA A 823 -10.97 -16.50 -20.99
C ALA A 823 -9.95 -16.78 -19.86
N LYS A 824 -9.44 -18.01 -19.80
CA LYS A 824 -8.38 -18.42 -18.85
C LYS A 824 -7.08 -17.64 -19.07
N GLU A 825 -6.68 -17.41 -20.33
CA GLU A 825 -5.49 -16.61 -20.66
C GLU A 825 -5.57 -15.16 -20.14
N ARG A 826 -6.80 -14.62 -20.07
CA ARG A 826 -7.09 -13.29 -19.51
C ARG A 826 -7.43 -13.28 -18.02
N ASN A 827 -7.25 -14.41 -17.34
CA ASN A 827 -7.51 -14.57 -15.92
C ASN A 827 -8.97 -14.33 -15.49
N LEU A 828 -9.93 -14.54 -16.39
CA LEU A 828 -11.39 -14.48 -16.11
C LEU A 828 -11.83 -15.77 -15.39
N ARG A 829 -11.30 -16.02 -14.20
CA ARG A 829 -11.39 -17.32 -13.52
C ARG A 829 -12.69 -17.52 -12.73
N ASN A 830 -13.25 -16.46 -12.16
CA ASN A 830 -14.37 -16.56 -11.23
C ASN A 830 -15.75 -16.41 -11.88
N TYR A 831 -15.84 -16.51 -13.20
CA TYR A 831 -17.09 -16.42 -13.95
C TYR A 831 -17.87 -17.75 -13.86
N PRO A 832 -19.11 -17.77 -13.32
CA PRO A 832 -19.93 -18.97 -13.25
C PRO A 832 -20.47 -19.35 -14.63
N LEU A 833 -20.43 -20.62 -15.02
CA LEU A 833 -21.09 -21.16 -16.21
C LEU A 833 -22.47 -21.72 -15.88
N VAL A 834 -22.59 -22.40 -14.73
CA VAL A 834 -23.85 -22.97 -14.25
C VAL A 834 -23.91 -22.77 -12.74
N GLU A 835 -25.04 -22.28 -12.26
CA GLU A 835 -25.39 -22.29 -10.84
C GLU A 835 -26.68 -23.09 -10.66
N SER A 836 -26.76 -23.92 -9.63
CA SER A 836 -27.95 -24.71 -9.33
C SER A 836 -28.19 -24.77 -7.83
N SER A 837 -29.43 -24.49 -7.44
CA SER A 837 -29.88 -24.47 -6.05
C SER A 837 -30.92 -25.57 -5.82
N TYR A 838 -30.68 -26.42 -4.83
CA TYR A 838 -31.53 -27.56 -4.48
C TYR A 838 -32.01 -27.41 -3.04
N PHE A 839 -33.32 -27.51 -2.83
CA PHE A 839 -33.93 -27.58 -1.51
C PHE A 839 -34.41 -29.01 -1.25
N ASN A 840 -33.89 -29.66 -0.21
CA ASN A 840 -34.17 -31.07 0.12
C ASN A 840 -34.01 -32.02 -1.07
N GLY A 841 -32.95 -31.80 -1.86
CA GLY A 841 -32.64 -32.59 -3.06
C GLY A 841 -33.49 -32.24 -4.29
N ARG A 842 -34.49 -31.37 -4.18
CA ARG A 842 -35.30 -30.89 -5.31
C ARG A 842 -34.73 -29.59 -5.86
N LEU A 843 -34.49 -29.54 -7.17
CA LEU A 843 -34.03 -28.34 -7.87
C LEU A 843 -35.05 -27.21 -7.71
N GLN A 844 -34.61 -26.08 -7.17
CA GLN A 844 -35.40 -24.85 -7.06
C GLN A 844 -35.12 -23.93 -8.23
N GLU A 845 -33.84 -23.73 -8.53
CA GLU A 845 -33.39 -22.76 -9.51
C GLU A 845 -32.11 -23.28 -10.17
N LYS A 846 -32.01 -23.16 -11.49
CA LYS A 846 -30.77 -23.35 -12.23
C LYS A 846 -30.55 -22.16 -13.15
N ARG A 847 -29.37 -21.56 -13.09
CA ARG A 847 -28.91 -20.49 -13.98
C ARG A 847 -27.81 -21.01 -14.87
N ILE A 848 -27.93 -20.79 -16.18
CA ILE A 848 -26.86 -21.06 -17.15
C ILE A 848 -26.40 -19.72 -17.72
N PHE A 849 -25.12 -19.45 -17.57
CA PHE A 849 -24.49 -18.22 -18.03
C PHE A 849 -23.78 -18.48 -19.35
N HIS A 850 -24.17 -17.73 -20.37
CA HIS A 850 -23.52 -17.73 -21.66
C HIS A 850 -22.72 -16.44 -21.78
N TYR A 851 -21.42 -16.61 -21.96
CA TYR A 851 -20.52 -15.50 -22.27
C TYR A 851 -20.33 -15.37 -23.78
N GLY A 852 -19.69 -14.31 -24.29
CA GLY A 852 -19.41 -14.09 -25.71
C GLY A 852 -18.37 -12.99 -25.96
N PHE A 853 -17.77 -13.04 -27.16
CA PHE A 853 -16.96 -11.93 -27.64
C PHE A 853 -17.86 -10.97 -28.40
N PRO A 854 -17.86 -9.66 -28.08
CA PRO A 854 -18.63 -8.69 -28.83
C PRO A 854 -18.29 -8.78 -30.32
N GLN A 855 -19.31 -8.92 -31.17
CA GLN A 855 -19.18 -9.07 -32.63
C GLN A 855 -18.23 -10.21 -33.08
N GLY A 856 -17.94 -11.18 -32.21
CA GLY A 856 -16.99 -12.26 -32.49
C GLY A 856 -15.51 -11.85 -32.45
N ASN A 857 -15.20 -10.62 -32.02
CA ASN A 857 -13.82 -10.14 -31.96
C ASN A 857 -13.09 -10.70 -30.74
N THR A 858 -12.21 -11.69 -30.94
CA THR A 858 -11.44 -12.33 -29.87
C THR A 858 -10.46 -11.39 -29.16
N GLN A 859 -10.16 -10.22 -29.73
CA GLN A 859 -9.36 -9.17 -29.09
C GLN A 859 -10.14 -8.38 -28.04
N GLU A 860 -11.47 -8.50 -27.99
CA GLU A 860 -12.33 -7.80 -27.04
C GLU A 860 -12.61 -8.64 -25.80
N PRO A 861 -12.87 -8.02 -24.63
CA PRO A 861 -13.14 -8.75 -23.39
C PRO A 861 -14.41 -9.60 -23.53
N LEU A 862 -14.42 -10.74 -22.84
CA LEU A 862 -15.53 -11.67 -22.85
C LEU A 862 -16.70 -11.07 -22.05
N MET A 863 -17.83 -10.80 -22.69
CA MET A 863 -19.04 -10.26 -22.06
C MET A 863 -19.96 -11.39 -21.63
N LEU A 864 -20.82 -11.14 -20.65
CA LEU A 864 -22.02 -11.97 -20.44
C LEU A 864 -22.99 -11.69 -21.59
N ASP A 865 -23.28 -12.68 -22.43
CA ASP A 865 -24.24 -12.57 -23.55
C ASP A 865 -25.66 -12.84 -23.08
N SER A 866 -25.85 -13.89 -22.27
CA SER A 866 -27.17 -14.24 -21.75
C SER A 866 -27.11 -15.05 -20.46
N VAL A 867 -28.21 -15.02 -19.71
CA VAL A 867 -28.49 -15.88 -18.56
C VAL A 867 -29.81 -16.58 -18.80
N GLU A 868 -29.81 -17.89 -18.72
CA GLU A 868 -31.01 -18.72 -18.81
C GLU A 868 -31.38 -19.22 -17.42
N LEU A 869 -32.60 -18.93 -16.99
CA LEU A 869 -33.18 -19.31 -15.71
C LEU A 869 -34.14 -20.49 -15.91
N TYR A 870 -33.94 -21.53 -15.12
CA TYR A 870 -34.78 -22.72 -15.08
C TYR A 870 -35.32 -22.92 -13.66
N VAL A 871 -36.57 -23.37 -13.56
CA VAL A 871 -37.23 -23.79 -12.33
C VAL A 871 -37.76 -25.21 -12.55
N ASP A 872 -37.65 -26.09 -11.54
CA ASP A 872 -38.00 -27.52 -11.64
C ASP A 872 -37.22 -28.28 -12.76
N SER A 873 -37.61 -29.52 -13.06
CA SER A 873 -36.98 -30.37 -14.10
C SER A 873 -37.42 -30.02 -15.54
N LEU A 874 -37.77 -28.77 -15.81
CA LEU A 874 -38.17 -28.31 -17.14
C LEU A 874 -36.93 -28.24 -18.06
N ASN A 875 -37.04 -28.77 -19.28
CA ASN A 875 -35.98 -28.70 -20.29
C ASN A 875 -35.99 -27.38 -21.09
N THR A 876 -36.90 -26.45 -20.78
CA THR A 876 -37.04 -25.13 -21.40
C THR A 876 -36.86 -24.04 -20.36
N PRO A 877 -36.10 -22.96 -20.65
CA PRO A 877 -35.87 -21.89 -19.70
C PRO A 877 -37.19 -21.15 -19.40
N LEU A 878 -37.43 -20.88 -18.12
CA LEU A 878 -38.53 -20.03 -17.64
C LEU A 878 -38.31 -18.57 -18.06
N GLN A 879 -37.05 -18.13 -17.95
CA GLN A 879 -36.64 -16.79 -18.34
C GLN A 879 -35.29 -16.83 -19.04
N THR A 880 -35.15 -16.06 -20.12
CA THR A 880 -33.85 -15.80 -20.75
C THR A 880 -33.59 -14.30 -20.71
N ILE A 881 -32.47 -13.92 -20.11
CA ILE A 881 -31.99 -12.54 -20.06
C ILE A 881 -30.83 -12.42 -21.03
N ARG A 882 -30.93 -11.60 -22.08
CA ARG A 882 -29.85 -11.31 -23.03
C ARG A 882 -29.28 -9.93 -22.74
N TYR A 883 -27.97 -9.80 -22.89
CA TYR A 883 -27.24 -8.56 -22.70
C TYR A 883 -26.56 -8.20 -24.01
N VAL A 884 -26.75 -6.96 -24.46
CA VAL A 884 -26.03 -6.44 -25.62
C VAL A 884 -25.30 -5.16 -25.23
N HIS A 885 -24.03 -5.13 -25.63
CA HIS A 885 -23.11 -4.05 -25.33
C HIS A 885 -22.77 -3.31 -26.62
N GLN A 886 -23.19 -2.04 -26.73
CA GLN A 886 -22.84 -1.19 -27.86
C GLN A 886 -21.49 -0.50 -27.58
N LYS A 887 -20.49 -0.66 -28.47
CA LYS A 887 -19.16 0.00 -28.33
C LYS A 887 -19.27 1.53 -28.55
N GLN A 888 -18.44 2.41 -27.96
CA GLN A 888 -16.99 2.29 -27.77
C GLN A 888 -16.37 2.90 -26.49
N TYR A 889 -17.05 3.71 -25.68
CA TYR A 889 -16.61 4.09 -24.31
C TYR A 889 -17.79 4.70 -23.55
N GLY A 890 -18.49 3.88 -22.76
CA GLY A 890 -19.76 4.26 -22.10
C GLY A 890 -20.97 4.16 -23.02
N GLY A 891 -21.07 3.09 -23.81
CA GLY A 891 -22.25 2.80 -24.61
C GLY A 891 -23.34 2.16 -23.75
N TYR A 892 -24.58 2.54 -24.02
CA TYR A 892 -25.76 2.06 -23.31
C TYR A 892 -25.78 0.52 -23.23
N ARG A 893 -26.01 -0.01 -22.02
CA ARG A 893 -26.22 -1.46 -21.81
C ARG A 893 -27.69 -1.75 -22.11
N THR A 894 -27.94 -2.59 -23.12
CA THR A 894 -29.30 -3.09 -23.38
C THR A 894 -29.46 -4.49 -22.81
N VAL A 895 -30.62 -4.72 -22.18
CA VAL A 895 -30.96 -5.99 -21.55
C VAL A 895 -32.32 -6.41 -22.07
N GLU A 896 -32.45 -7.62 -22.61
CA GLU A 896 -33.75 -8.20 -22.97
C GLU A 896 -34.07 -9.32 -21.98
N ALA A 897 -35.24 -9.27 -21.34
CA ALA A 897 -35.75 -10.37 -20.55
C ALA A 897 -36.97 -10.98 -21.23
N ARG A 898 -36.96 -12.29 -21.46
CA ARG A 898 -38.10 -13.03 -22.02
C ARG A 898 -38.73 -13.91 -20.95
N VAL A 899 -40.01 -13.70 -20.64
CA VAL A 899 -40.79 -14.47 -19.66
C VAL A 899 -42.12 -14.85 -20.30
N ASP A 900 -42.45 -16.15 -20.37
CA ASP A 900 -43.76 -16.65 -20.85
C ASP A 900 -44.28 -15.98 -22.15
N ASN A 901 -43.40 -15.85 -23.15
CA ASN A 901 -43.60 -15.16 -24.45
C ASN A 901 -43.62 -13.63 -24.47
N ASN A 902 -43.63 -12.95 -23.32
CA ASN A 902 -43.45 -11.49 -23.27
C ASN A 902 -41.97 -11.11 -23.34
N VAL A 903 -41.66 -10.02 -24.02
CA VAL A 903 -40.30 -9.50 -24.22
C VAL A 903 -40.21 -8.14 -23.56
N GLU A 904 -39.39 -8.02 -22.53
CA GLU A 904 -39.08 -6.74 -21.90
C GLU A 904 -37.66 -6.32 -22.30
N SER A 905 -37.48 -5.09 -22.79
CA SER A 905 -36.18 -4.56 -23.21
C SER A 905 -35.83 -3.31 -22.42
N PHE A 906 -34.69 -3.31 -21.75
CA PHE A 906 -34.21 -2.21 -20.92
C PHE A 906 -33.00 -1.55 -21.60
N VAL A 907 -32.91 -0.22 -21.49
CA VAL A 907 -31.69 0.53 -21.83
C VAL A 907 -31.24 1.29 -20.59
N TYR A 908 -29.98 1.12 -20.22
CA TYR A 908 -29.32 1.85 -19.13
C TYR A 908 -28.40 2.92 -19.67
N ASP A 909 -28.21 4.00 -18.91
CA ASP A 909 -27.34 5.11 -19.27
C ASP A 909 -25.90 4.69 -19.61
N ALA A 910 -25.12 5.63 -20.17
CA ALA A 910 -23.73 5.42 -20.56
C ALA A 910 -22.81 4.87 -19.45
N LEU A 911 -23.20 5.05 -18.18
CA LEU A 911 -22.45 4.57 -17.01
C LEU A 911 -23.04 3.27 -16.43
N GLY A 912 -24.15 2.76 -16.98
CA GLY A 912 -24.87 1.58 -16.50
C GLY A 912 -25.55 1.76 -15.15
N GLU A 913 -25.65 3.00 -14.64
CA GLU A 913 -26.14 3.32 -13.29
C GLU A 913 -27.66 3.42 -13.26
N HIS A 914 -28.25 4.06 -14.27
CA HIS A 914 -29.67 4.38 -14.29
C HIS A 914 -30.37 3.75 -15.48
N LYS A 915 -31.51 3.12 -15.23
CA LYS A 915 -32.42 2.69 -16.30
C LYS A 915 -33.05 3.92 -16.93
N ILE A 916 -32.82 4.12 -18.22
CA ILE A 916 -33.34 5.26 -18.99
C ILE A 916 -34.50 4.90 -19.91
N PHE A 917 -34.68 3.61 -20.21
CA PHE A 917 -35.78 3.09 -21.04
C PHE A 917 -36.15 1.65 -20.66
N GLN A 918 -37.43 1.32 -20.78
CA GLN A 918 -38.00 -0.02 -20.64
C GLN A 918 -39.12 -0.20 -21.67
N SER A 919 -39.04 -1.22 -22.51
CA SER A 919 -40.09 -1.68 -23.43
C SER A 919 -40.72 -2.96 -22.87
N ASN A 920 -42.02 -3.18 -23.09
CA ASN A 920 -42.73 -4.40 -22.70
C ASN A 920 -43.15 -5.28 -23.91
N SER A 921 -42.78 -4.90 -25.13
CA SER A 921 -43.24 -5.57 -26.35
C SER A 921 -42.34 -5.41 -27.58
N ALA A 922 -41.13 -4.85 -27.43
CA ALA A 922 -40.15 -4.71 -28.51
C ALA A 922 -38.82 -5.34 -28.12
N HIS A 923 -38.16 -5.95 -29.10
CA HIS A 923 -36.86 -6.59 -28.91
C HIS A 923 -35.75 -5.55 -28.72
N PHE A 924 -34.66 -5.93 -28.03
CA PHE A 924 -33.57 -4.99 -27.73
C PHE A 924 -32.89 -4.42 -28.99
N ASN A 925 -32.95 -5.13 -30.12
CA ASN A 925 -32.37 -4.72 -31.40
C ASN A 925 -33.31 -3.81 -32.22
N GLU A 926 -34.56 -3.67 -31.78
CA GLU A 926 -35.57 -2.78 -32.34
C GLU A 926 -35.69 -1.47 -31.54
N VAL A 927 -35.03 -1.36 -30.38
CA VAL A 927 -35.09 -0.17 -29.53
C VAL A 927 -33.70 0.41 -29.30
N ALA A 928 -33.62 1.74 -29.25
CA ALA A 928 -32.41 2.45 -28.87
C ALA A 928 -32.78 3.71 -28.08
N ALA A 929 -32.07 4.00 -26.99
CA ALA A 929 -32.31 5.20 -26.18
C ALA A 929 -31.00 5.84 -25.72
N ILE A 930 -31.01 7.17 -25.60
CA ILE A 930 -29.90 8.00 -25.15
C ILE A 930 -30.42 9.04 -24.16
N ASP A 931 -29.65 9.30 -23.11
CA ASP A 931 -29.86 10.37 -22.13
C ASP A 931 -28.53 11.07 -21.88
N HIS A 932 -28.43 12.36 -22.21
CA HIS A 932 -27.22 13.17 -22.06
C HIS A 932 -27.05 13.77 -20.66
N ARG A 933 -28.03 13.55 -19.77
CA ARG A 933 -28.19 14.18 -18.45
C ARG A 933 -28.25 15.72 -18.52
N ARG A 934 -29.24 16.34 -17.88
CA ARG A 934 -29.34 17.81 -17.87
C ARG A 934 -28.22 18.43 -17.02
N GLN A 935 -27.26 19.10 -17.65
CA GLN A 935 -26.29 19.93 -16.93
C GLN A 935 -27.03 21.16 -16.37
N VAL A 936 -27.08 21.29 -15.04
CA VAL A 936 -27.69 22.45 -14.37
C VAL A 936 -27.02 23.72 -14.89
N GLU A 937 -27.79 24.50 -15.66
CA GLU A 937 -27.52 25.86 -16.18
C GLU A 937 -26.07 26.34 -15.99
N ASN A 938 -25.16 25.98 -16.90
CA ASN A 938 -23.86 26.66 -17.06
C ASN A 938 -23.09 26.31 -18.35
N LEU A 939 -23.71 25.66 -19.35
CA LEU A 939 -23.01 25.42 -20.62
C LEU A 939 -23.11 26.63 -21.57
N ILE A 940 -24.26 27.32 -21.62
CA ILE A 940 -24.52 28.34 -22.65
C ILE A 940 -23.87 29.70 -22.34
N ASP A 941 -23.67 30.05 -21.07
CA ASP A 941 -23.02 31.33 -20.70
C ASP A 941 -21.50 31.35 -21.00
N SER A 942 -20.92 30.24 -21.48
CA SER A 942 -19.47 30.11 -21.74
C SER A 942 -19.08 29.65 -23.15
N LEU A 943 -20.05 29.41 -24.05
CA LEU A 943 -19.78 28.92 -25.40
C LEU A 943 -19.76 30.08 -26.40
N SER A 944 -18.68 30.23 -27.16
CA SER A 944 -18.70 31.06 -28.37
C SER A 944 -19.47 30.34 -29.49
N TYR A 945 -19.94 31.06 -30.51
CA TYR A 945 -20.64 30.49 -31.68
C TYR A 945 -19.77 29.44 -32.43
N ASP A 946 -18.45 29.49 -32.28
CA ASP A 946 -17.53 28.50 -32.88
C ASP A 946 -17.38 27.23 -32.02
N ASP A 947 -17.65 27.28 -30.70
CA ASP A 947 -17.54 26.12 -29.80
C ASP A 947 -18.74 25.16 -29.91
N THR A 948 -19.89 25.62 -30.42
CA THR A 948 -21.07 24.77 -30.67
C THR A 948 -20.85 23.66 -31.71
N LEU A 949 -19.80 23.75 -32.52
CA LEU A 949 -19.41 22.72 -33.50
C LEU A 949 -18.52 21.61 -32.89
N LEU A 950 -17.99 21.79 -31.67
CA LEU A 950 -17.13 20.82 -30.98
C LEU A 950 -17.90 19.88 -30.02
N ILE A 951 -19.22 20.06 -29.86
CA ILE A 951 -20.06 19.21 -29.01
C ILE A 951 -20.20 17.83 -29.68
N ARG A 952 -19.87 16.76 -28.94
CA ARG A 952 -19.98 15.37 -29.39
C ARG A 952 -21.37 15.11 -30.00
N LYS A 953 -21.40 14.67 -31.26
CA LYS A 953 -22.58 14.04 -31.85
C LYS A 953 -22.58 12.58 -31.40
N ASP A 954 -23.45 12.23 -30.46
CA ASP A 954 -23.68 10.83 -30.13
C ASP A 954 -24.62 10.20 -31.16
N THR A 955 -24.47 8.89 -31.35
CA THR A 955 -25.14 8.17 -32.44
C THR A 955 -26.00 7.06 -31.85
N LEU A 956 -27.29 7.08 -32.17
CA LEU A 956 -28.22 5.99 -31.87
C LEU A 956 -28.21 4.98 -33.00
N TYR A 957 -28.32 3.71 -32.65
CA TYR A 957 -28.22 2.61 -33.59
C TYR A 957 -29.31 1.58 -33.38
N LEU A 958 -30.11 1.33 -34.42
CA LEU A 958 -31.06 0.22 -34.48
C LEU A 958 -30.54 -0.81 -35.47
N GLU A 959 -30.38 -2.03 -34.97
CA GLU A 959 -29.90 -3.15 -35.77
C GLU A 959 -30.99 -3.83 -36.58
N HIS A 960 -32.24 -3.74 -36.14
CA HIS A 960 -33.40 -4.28 -36.84
C HIS A 960 -34.53 -3.24 -36.89
N LEU A 961 -35.25 -3.23 -37.99
CA LEU A 961 -36.38 -2.34 -38.24
C LEU A 961 -37.66 -3.16 -38.41
N PRO A 962 -38.81 -2.63 -37.98
CA PRO A 962 -40.09 -3.31 -38.16
C PRO A 962 -40.41 -3.46 -39.65
N ALA A 963 -41.10 -4.55 -40.00
CA ALA A 963 -41.39 -4.90 -41.40
C ALA A 963 -42.23 -3.85 -42.14
N ASP A 964 -43.01 -3.04 -41.41
CA ASP A 964 -43.79 -1.93 -41.97
C ASP A 964 -43.00 -0.62 -42.05
N GLY A 965 -41.74 -0.60 -41.59
CA GLY A 965 -40.82 0.53 -41.65
C GLY A 965 -41.18 1.71 -40.77
N ARG A 966 -42.16 1.59 -39.85
CA ARG A 966 -42.64 2.72 -39.04
C ARG A 966 -42.07 2.67 -37.62
N LEU A 967 -41.36 3.73 -37.24
CA LEU A 967 -40.77 3.90 -35.92
C LEU A 967 -41.42 5.06 -35.16
N LEU A 968 -41.55 4.90 -33.85
CA LEU A 968 -41.84 5.97 -32.92
C LEU A 968 -40.51 6.52 -32.37
N ILE A 969 -40.39 7.85 -32.34
CA ILE A 969 -39.26 8.57 -31.77
C ILE A 969 -39.78 9.49 -30.67
N ALA A 970 -39.33 9.27 -29.44
CA ALA A 970 -39.60 10.15 -28.31
C ALA A 970 -38.38 11.04 -28.08
N VAL A 971 -38.56 12.37 -28.06
CA VAL A 971 -37.46 13.35 -27.95
C VAL A 971 -37.76 14.36 -26.85
N LEU A 972 -36.79 14.59 -25.97
CA LEU A 972 -36.80 15.67 -24.98
C LEU A 972 -35.61 16.61 -25.26
N SER A 973 -35.88 17.91 -25.35
CA SER A 973 -34.86 18.92 -25.67
C SER A 973 -34.54 19.82 -24.49
N HIS A 974 -33.44 20.58 -24.59
CA HIS A 974 -33.03 21.51 -23.55
C HIS A 974 -33.87 22.80 -23.55
N SER A 975 -34.30 23.27 -22.36
CA SER A 975 -35.23 24.40 -22.20
C SER A 975 -34.68 25.74 -22.72
N SER A 976 -33.37 25.98 -22.62
CA SER A 976 -32.70 27.23 -23.02
C SER A 976 -32.78 27.59 -24.51
N PHE A 977 -33.27 26.71 -25.38
CA PHE A 977 -33.39 26.99 -26.83
C PHE A 977 -34.78 27.53 -27.24
N ARG A 978 -35.54 28.06 -26.29
CA ARG A 978 -36.91 28.59 -26.47
C ARG A 978 -37.01 29.68 -27.54
N ASP A 979 -35.95 30.47 -27.74
CA ASP A 979 -35.96 31.71 -28.54
C ASP A 979 -34.97 31.73 -29.72
N MET A 980 -34.25 30.63 -29.99
CA MET A 980 -33.41 30.55 -31.18
C MET A 980 -34.24 30.17 -32.41
N GLN A 981 -34.38 31.08 -33.38
CA GLN A 981 -34.76 30.73 -34.77
C GLN A 981 -33.62 29.95 -35.43
N LEU A 982 -33.33 28.76 -34.92
CA LEU A 982 -32.55 27.78 -35.65
C LEU A 982 -33.51 27.18 -36.70
N GLY A 983 -33.09 27.16 -37.97
CA GLY A 983 -33.81 26.43 -39.03
C GLY A 983 -33.92 24.93 -38.69
N LEU A 984 -34.45 24.11 -39.60
CA LEU A 984 -34.55 22.64 -39.47
C LEU A 984 -33.30 22.04 -38.78
N LEU A 985 -33.37 21.82 -37.48
CA LEU A 985 -32.30 21.21 -36.67
C LEU A 985 -32.41 19.69 -36.83
N GLY A 986 -32.29 19.25 -38.09
CA GLY A 986 -32.52 17.87 -38.48
C GLY A 986 -31.51 16.95 -37.79
N THR A 987 -32.00 16.10 -36.91
CA THR A 987 -31.31 14.86 -36.53
C THR A 987 -31.16 14.06 -37.83
N SER A 988 -29.96 13.97 -38.39
CA SER A 988 -29.76 13.24 -39.65
C SER A 988 -29.70 11.74 -39.36
N TYR A 989 -30.28 10.93 -40.23
CA TYR A 989 -30.14 9.49 -40.15
C TYR A 989 -29.50 8.92 -41.42
N VAL A 990 -28.76 7.84 -41.24
CA VAL A 990 -28.26 6.97 -42.29
C VAL A 990 -29.06 5.67 -42.22
N LEU A 991 -29.70 5.29 -43.32
CA LEU A 991 -30.45 4.06 -43.46
C LEU A 991 -29.71 3.14 -44.44
N GLU A 992 -29.44 1.93 -44.01
CA GLU A 992 -28.95 0.84 -44.84
C GLU A 992 -30.11 -0.09 -45.17
N CYS A 993 -30.21 -0.52 -46.43
CA CYS A 993 -31.19 -1.48 -46.91
C CYS A 993 -30.55 -2.86 -47.11
N ALA A 994 -31.36 -3.91 -47.06
CA ALA A 994 -30.89 -5.30 -47.20
C ALA A 994 -30.26 -5.61 -48.57
N ASP A 995 -30.53 -4.80 -49.59
CA ASP A 995 -29.93 -4.90 -50.93
C ASP A 995 -28.57 -4.17 -51.06
N GLY A 996 -28.07 -3.58 -49.96
CA GLY A 996 -26.81 -2.84 -49.90
C GLY A 996 -26.95 -1.35 -50.22
N THR A 997 -28.16 -0.86 -50.48
CA THR A 997 -28.39 0.58 -50.70
C THR A 997 -28.23 1.35 -49.39
N VAL A 998 -27.46 2.45 -49.42
CA VAL A 998 -27.31 3.36 -48.28
C VAL A 998 -27.88 4.72 -48.65
N THR A 999 -28.79 5.23 -47.82
CA THR A 999 -29.45 6.53 -48.02
C THR A 999 -29.39 7.35 -46.74
N THR A 1000 -29.57 8.67 -46.86
CA THR A 1000 -29.57 9.59 -45.73
C THR A 1000 -30.84 10.44 -45.73
N GLY A 1001 -31.41 10.69 -44.57
CA GLY A 1001 -32.55 11.59 -44.41
C GLY A 1001 -32.41 12.47 -43.17
N THR A 1002 -33.41 13.31 -42.94
CA THR A 1002 -33.50 14.18 -41.76
C THR A 1002 -34.77 13.87 -40.99
N ILE A 1003 -34.66 13.90 -39.66
CA ILE A 1003 -35.80 13.90 -38.74
C ILE A 1003 -36.10 15.36 -38.44
N ASP A 1004 -37.15 15.88 -39.07
CA ASP A 1004 -37.55 17.27 -38.93
C ASP A 1004 -38.33 17.47 -37.62
N TYR A 1005 -37.76 18.26 -36.70
CA TYR A 1005 -38.38 18.61 -35.42
C TYR A 1005 -38.26 20.12 -35.18
N HIS A 1006 -39.33 20.74 -34.68
CA HIS A 1006 -39.39 22.18 -34.38
C HIS A 1006 -39.28 22.44 -32.86
N PRO A 1007 -38.20 23.09 -32.37
CA PRO A 1007 -37.97 23.34 -30.94
C PRO A 1007 -38.87 24.37 -30.25
N THR A 1008 -39.88 24.91 -30.94
CA THR A 1008 -40.65 26.07 -30.48
C THR A 1008 -41.42 25.85 -29.16
N ASN A 1009 -41.45 24.61 -28.65
CA ASN A 1009 -41.86 24.22 -27.29
C ASN A 1009 -40.85 23.26 -26.65
N SER A 1010 -39.63 23.75 -26.38
CA SER A 1010 -38.46 22.98 -25.93
C SER A 1010 -38.59 22.28 -24.57
N GLU A 1011 -39.59 22.63 -23.74
CA GLU A 1011 -39.82 22.03 -22.42
C GLU A 1011 -40.76 20.81 -22.44
N ARG A 1012 -41.21 20.37 -23.62
CA ARG A 1012 -42.15 19.25 -23.76
C ARG A 1012 -41.50 18.04 -24.41
N LEU A 1013 -41.97 16.86 -24.03
CA LEU A 1013 -41.65 15.62 -24.71
C LEU A 1013 -42.37 15.58 -26.06
N HIS A 1014 -41.63 15.30 -27.14
CA HIS A 1014 -42.15 15.22 -28.50
C HIS A 1014 -42.19 13.79 -28.99
N TRP A 1015 -43.28 13.45 -29.70
CA TRP A 1015 -43.52 12.15 -30.31
C TRP A 1015 -43.52 12.30 -31.81
N LEU A 1016 -42.57 11.66 -32.49
CA LEU A 1016 -42.42 11.72 -33.95
C LEU A 1016 -42.58 10.32 -34.50
N VAL A 1017 -43.22 10.19 -35.66
CA VAL A 1017 -43.27 8.93 -36.40
C VAL A 1017 -42.35 9.05 -37.60
N LEU A 1018 -41.33 8.20 -37.66
CA LEU A 1018 -40.45 8.08 -38.82
C LEU A 1018 -40.95 6.93 -39.68
N ASP A 1019 -41.42 7.25 -40.89
CA ASP A 1019 -41.94 6.28 -41.86
C ASP A 1019 -40.90 5.98 -42.93
N LEU A 1020 -40.34 4.77 -42.88
CA LEU A 1020 -39.33 4.26 -43.81
C LEU A 1020 -39.92 3.28 -44.83
N SER A 1021 -41.25 3.14 -44.90
CA SER A 1021 -41.94 2.17 -45.78
C SER A 1021 -41.67 2.39 -47.28
N ALA A 1022 -41.22 3.58 -47.67
CA ALA A 1022 -40.85 3.91 -49.04
C ALA A 1022 -39.53 3.27 -49.51
N TYR A 1023 -38.71 2.74 -48.60
CA TYR A 1023 -37.42 2.15 -48.91
C TYR A 1023 -37.51 0.62 -49.04
N PRO A 1024 -36.79 -0.01 -49.99
CA PRO A 1024 -36.85 -1.45 -50.18
C PRO A 1024 -36.11 -2.17 -49.05
N SER A 1025 -36.86 -2.85 -48.17
CA SER A 1025 -36.31 -3.70 -47.09
C SER A 1025 -35.26 -3.00 -46.22
N PRO A 1026 -35.63 -1.93 -45.49
CA PRO A 1026 -34.72 -1.21 -44.61
C PRO A 1026 -34.20 -2.17 -43.53
N SER A 1027 -32.88 -2.23 -43.36
CA SER A 1027 -32.23 -3.22 -42.49
C SER A 1027 -31.64 -2.61 -41.23
N ARG A 1028 -30.97 -1.45 -41.33
CA ARG A 1028 -30.27 -0.83 -40.20
C ARG A 1028 -30.40 0.68 -40.25
N LEU A 1029 -30.61 1.30 -39.09
CA LEU A 1029 -30.81 2.74 -38.96
C LEU A 1029 -29.80 3.32 -37.96
N THR A 1030 -29.08 4.33 -38.42
CA THR A 1030 -28.11 5.10 -37.61
C THR A 1030 -28.62 6.54 -37.51
N ILE A 1031 -28.90 7.03 -36.31
CA ILE A 1031 -29.39 8.39 -36.08
C ILE A 1031 -28.29 9.20 -35.40
N LEU A 1032 -27.84 10.28 -36.04
CA LEU A 1032 -26.90 11.24 -35.49
C LEU A 1032 -27.65 12.25 -34.64
N CYS A 1033 -27.59 12.10 -33.32
CA CYS A 1033 -28.30 12.96 -32.38
C CYS A 1033 -27.75 14.39 -32.44
N GLY A 1034 -28.65 15.37 -32.53
CA GLY A 1034 -28.28 16.78 -32.49
C GLY A 1034 -27.81 17.18 -31.10
N ALA A 1035 -26.85 18.12 -31.01
CA ALA A 1035 -26.24 18.58 -29.76
C ALA A 1035 -27.20 19.18 -28.71
N PHE A 1036 -28.48 19.36 -29.05
CA PHE A 1036 -29.51 20.02 -28.24
C PHE A 1036 -30.58 19.06 -27.71
N VAL A 1037 -30.46 17.77 -28.05
CA VAL A 1037 -31.33 16.69 -27.57
C VAL A 1037 -30.82 16.29 -26.19
N ASN A 1038 -31.67 16.38 -25.16
CA ASN A 1038 -31.34 15.87 -23.82
C ASN A 1038 -31.58 14.37 -23.74
N TYR A 1039 -32.69 13.91 -24.32
CA TYR A 1039 -33.06 12.51 -24.35
C TYR A 1039 -33.67 12.16 -25.71
N MET A 1040 -33.34 10.98 -26.24
CA MET A 1040 -34.04 10.42 -27.39
C MET A 1040 -34.21 8.91 -27.22
N ALA A 1041 -35.41 8.40 -27.49
CA ALA A 1041 -35.68 6.98 -27.64
C ALA A 1041 -36.32 6.71 -29.00
N VAL A 1042 -35.96 5.60 -29.62
CA VAL A 1042 -36.41 5.16 -30.94
C VAL A 1042 -36.83 3.70 -30.82
N MET A 1043 -38.03 3.37 -31.32
CA MET A 1043 -38.66 2.05 -31.16
C MET A 1043 -39.70 1.79 -32.26
N PRO A 1044 -40.19 0.55 -32.45
CA PRO A 1044 -41.31 0.29 -33.35
C PRO A 1044 -42.57 1.07 -32.97
N LEU A 1045 -43.37 1.43 -33.98
CA LEU A 1045 -44.64 2.10 -33.74
C LEU A 1045 -45.62 1.14 -33.03
N GLY A 1046 -46.12 1.54 -31.85
CA GLY A 1046 -47.05 0.74 -31.03
C GLY A 1046 -46.40 0.00 -29.86
N THR A 1047 -45.10 0.16 -29.63
CA THR A 1047 -44.40 -0.38 -28.45
C THR A 1047 -44.87 0.31 -27.16
N SER A 1048 -45.28 -0.47 -26.17
CA SER A 1048 -45.50 0.02 -24.79
C SER A 1048 -44.14 0.18 -24.11
N PHE A 1049 -43.88 1.36 -23.54
CA PHE A 1049 -42.61 1.64 -22.86
C PHE A 1049 -42.73 2.64 -21.72
N GLU A 1050 -41.74 2.65 -20.85
CA GLU A 1050 -41.45 3.66 -19.83
C GLU A 1050 -40.03 4.19 -20.03
N ALA A 1051 -39.82 5.47 -19.74
CA ALA A 1051 -38.54 6.14 -19.92
C ALA A 1051 -38.28 7.12 -18.78
N THR A 1052 -37.00 7.33 -18.47
CA THR A 1052 -36.56 8.26 -17.45
C THR A 1052 -35.31 9.00 -17.92
N SER A 1053 -35.33 10.33 -17.82
CA SER A 1053 -34.17 11.19 -18.06
C SER A 1053 -33.72 11.79 -16.73
N TYR A 1054 -32.41 11.98 -16.57
CA TYR A 1054 -31.79 12.39 -15.30
C TYR A 1054 -31.10 13.76 -15.43
N ASN A 1055 -30.92 14.44 -14.31
CA ASN A 1055 -30.04 15.60 -14.19
C ASN A 1055 -28.57 15.13 -14.05
N ALA A 1056 -27.62 16.03 -14.25
CA ALA A 1056 -26.18 15.73 -14.13
C ALA A 1056 -25.77 15.25 -12.71
N ASP A 1057 -26.53 15.64 -11.68
CA ASP A 1057 -26.34 15.20 -10.30
C ASP A 1057 -26.99 13.83 -9.98
N GLY A 1058 -27.66 13.20 -10.95
CA GLY A 1058 -28.35 11.91 -10.80
C GLY A 1058 -29.79 12.00 -10.32
N THR A 1059 -30.31 13.19 -10.02
CA THR A 1059 -31.75 13.35 -9.70
C THR A 1059 -32.62 13.14 -10.94
N VAL A 1060 -33.85 12.67 -10.77
CA VAL A 1060 -34.77 12.40 -11.91
C VAL A 1060 -35.21 13.72 -12.52
N TYR A 1061 -34.93 13.96 -13.80
CA TYR A 1061 -35.42 15.14 -14.51
C TYR A 1061 -36.83 14.93 -15.04
N ALA A 1062 -37.07 13.81 -15.73
CA ALA A 1062 -38.36 13.50 -16.32
C ALA A 1062 -38.65 12.00 -16.33
N ARG A 1063 -39.93 11.63 -16.20
CA ARG A 1063 -40.46 10.28 -16.39
C ARG A 1063 -41.60 10.33 -17.39
N PHE A 1064 -41.68 9.37 -18.30
CA PHE A 1064 -42.76 9.33 -19.29
C PHE A 1064 -42.96 7.93 -19.87
N ASP A 1065 -44.13 7.69 -20.46
CA ASP A 1065 -44.52 6.42 -21.04
C ASP A 1065 -45.06 6.55 -22.47
N GLY A 1066 -45.17 5.41 -23.16
CA GLY A 1066 -45.71 5.32 -24.53
C GLY A 1066 -47.21 5.64 -24.68
N GLU A 1067 -47.94 5.85 -23.58
CA GLU A 1067 -49.34 6.28 -23.60
C GLU A 1067 -49.47 7.82 -23.54
N GLY A 1068 -48.35 8.53 -23.39
CA GLY A 1068 -48.31 9.98 -23.33
C GLY A 1068 -48.52 10.53 -21.91
N HIS A 1069 -48.37 9.70 -20.87
CA HIS A 1069 -48.27 10.20 -19.50
C HIS A 1069 -46.80 10.56 -19.19
N GLY A 1070 -46.60 11.59 -18.37
CA GLY A 1070 -45.27 11.90 -17.88
C GLY A 1070 -45.20 13.12 -16.98
N GLU A 1071 -44.09 13.19 -16.24
CA GLU A 1071 -43.82 14.16 -15.19
C GLU A 1071 -42.41 14.75 -15.39
N ILE A 1072 -42.29 16.05 -15.16
CA ILE A 1072 -41.02 16.80 -15.13
C ILE A 1072 -40.82 17.34 -13.72
N TYR A 1073 -39.62 17.16 -13.18
CA TYR A 1073 -39.28 17.49 -11.79
C TYR A 1073 -38.28 18.65 -11.73
N ASP A 1074 -38.62 19.67 -10.96
CA ASP A 1074 -37.72 20.79 -10.63
C ASP A 1074 -37.27 20.67 -9.17
N TYR A 1075 -36.00 20.96 -8.90
CA TYR A 1075 -35.37 20.82 -7.58
C TYR A 1075 -34.81 22.15 -7.06
N ASP A 1076 -34.69 22.27 -5.74
CA ASP A 1076 -33.91 23.35 -5.11
C ASP A 1076 -32.40 23.06 -5.09
N ARG A 1077 -31.61 24.02 -4.59
CA ARG A 1077 -30.14 23.87 -4.44
C ARG A 1077 -29.70 22.75 -3.51
N ALA A 1078 -30.62 22.15 -2.74
CA ALA A 1078 -30.37 21.02 -1.86
C ALA A 1078 -30.91 19.70 -2.46
N CYS A 1079 -31.20 19.67 -3.77
CA CYS A 1079 -31.70 18.51 -4.50
C CYS A 1079 -33.05 17.97 -3.98
N ARG A 1080 -33.92 18.85 -3.44
CA ARG A 1080 -35.29 18.48 -3.03
C ARG A 1080 -36.30 18.95 -4.07
N VAL A 1081 -37.29 18.10 -4.39
CA VAL A 1081 -38.33 18.38 -5.41
C VAL A 1081 -39.17 19.59 -5.00
N MET A 1082 -39.05 20.68 -5.73
CA MET A 1082 -39.82 21.92 -5.55
C MET A 1082 -41.13 21.89 -6.33
N GLU A 1083 -41.12 21.37 -7.56
CA GLU A 1083 -42.27 21.39 -8.45
C GLU A 1083 -42.29 20.12 -9.31
N VAL A 1084 -43.48 19.56 -9.53
CA VAL A 1084 -43.73 18.50 -10.51
C VAL A 1084 -44.73 19.02 -11.53
N LYS A 1085 -44.40 18.93 -12.81
CA LYS A 1085 -45.22 19.37 -13.95
C LYS A 1085 -45.58 18.17 -14.84
N ASP A 1086 -46.73 18.22 -15.52
CA ASP A 1086 -47.06 17.23 -16.55
C ASP A 1086 -46.29 17.49 -17.85
N ILE A 1087 -46.39 16.55 -18.81
CA ILE A 1087 -45.75 16.67 -20.14
C ILE A 1087 -46.18 17.90 -20.96
N THR A 1088 -47.26 18.59 -20.59
CA THR A 1088 -47.70 19.84 -21.22
C THR A 1088 -47.13 21.07 -20.52
N GLY A 1089 -46.34 20.88 -19.46
CA GLY A 1089 -45.78 21.95 -18.63
C GLY A 1089 -46.77 22.51 -17.61
N LYS A 1090 -47.92 21.86 -17.41
CA LYS A 1090 -48.90 22.28 -16.40
C LYS A 1090 -48.50 21.69 -15.04
N ARG A 1091 -48.40 22.56 -14.04
CA ARG A 1091 -48.03 22.19 -12.67
C ARG A 1091 -49.01 21.16 -12.08
N ILE A 1092 -48.49 20.02 -11.65
CA ILE A 1092 -49.21 18.95 -10.94
C ILE A 1092 -49.14 19.19 -9.44
N SER A 1093 -47.93 19.42 -8.91
CA SER A 1093 -47.69 19.65 -7.48
C SER A 1093 -46.54 20.62 -7.24
N SER A 1094 -46.56 21.29 -6.08
CA SER A 1094 -45.50 22.19 -5.63
C SER A 1094 -45.25 21.98 -4.14
N HIS A 1095 -43.98 21.84 -3.77
CA HIS A 1095 -43.54 21.64 -2.40
C HIS A 1095 -42.75 22.87 -1.97
N PHE A 1096 -43.19 23.49 -0.87
CA PHE A 1096 -42.48 24.61 -0.26
C PHE A 1096 -41.80 24.10 1.00
N PHE A 1097 -40.47 24.01 0.95
CA PHE A 1097 -39.68 23.69 2.15
C PHE A 1097 -39.40 24.98 2.91
N ASN A 1098 -39.73 25.02 4.21
CA ASN A 1098 -39.37 26.14 5.08
C ASN A 1098 -37.84 26.22 5.17
N VAL A 1099 -37.24 27.08 4.34
CA VAL A 1099 -35.85 27.50 4.53
C VAL A 1099 -35.87 28.41 5.75
N LYS A 1100 -35.50 27.87 6.91
CA LYS A 1100 -35.18 28.71 8.06
C LYS A 1100 -34.01 29.58 7.60
N GLN A 1101 -34.28 30.84 7.30
CA GLN A 1101 -33.22 31.85 7.19
C GLN A 1101 -32.40 31.71 8.46
N ILE A 1102 -31.16 31.28 8.32
CA ILE A 1102 -30.19 31.40 9.40
C ILE A 1102 -29.96 32.91 9.50
N ASP A 1103 -30.70 33.53 10.40
CA ASP A 1103 -30.35 34.85 10.90
C ASP A 1103 -28.90 34.74 11.37
N LYS A 1104 -28.01 35.48 10.71
CA LYS A 1104 -26.65 35.70 11.17
C LYS A 1104 -26.71 36.26 12.58
N ARG A 1105 -26.41 35.45 13.60
CA ARG A 1105 -25.93 35.89 14.91
C ARG A 1105 -24.90 34.93 15.45
#